data_AF-A0A9D1IWH5-F1
#
_entry.id   AF-A0A9D1IWH5-F1
#
_cell.length_a   1.000
_cell.length_b   1.000
_cell.length_c   1.000
_cell.angle_alpha   90.00
_cell.angle_beta   90.00
_cell.angle_gamma   90.00
#
_symmetry.space_group_name_H-M   'P 1'
#
loop_
_entity.id
_entity.type
_entity.pdbx_description
1 polymer ?
#
loop_
_entity_poly.entity_id
_entity_poly.type
_entity_poly.pdbx_seq_one_letter_code
_entity_poly.pdbx_strand_id
1 'polypeptide(L)'
;MKIFRSCTGGPSWCGCAALCTAPHSTDEAMKRFTQCKVVWACADSPEKRRNLVELAHLAGFYSVNMQFPAAVLPECAVNPDVLYLWPGAAAPRDNIIPVCLDGDFSTQWAALFNELAARGPFEQTACPPHGYRAASGQDSAPLLPLHNGGLEDLFSPGFILYDNDNDGLADAVDCRLLLPDDTAKAQFQAACDLAARLGMETAGIRFPLTLTADDGRSSLIGFSASDEPSVTLDQLQPRRLVTIHGTGQMLTGFTSLLCRQFPWVADHRSLYDAAQHLRAAVRMANADGQAAVLAMTQGPVQALLSADAPLEVLQPLFPHADLRRHTDFAPIFTHTFDIPWEVDDVRAVLLAALDSLTPGSRILLHGFISEDAGVRQELAAWFQAQALQRGAASVETELLCAYKPGLSWLEESFAPRAAALGGVKRVEIFFNPHLRPGMPVQRPDGSPWQQVDDLVDKPPRWLQELYPADELIAPLLGIRKEDILFDAYTGPEDITYEARAYDEKGRCLLRDAFKVNVSEQWYLPRFPEQGVCAPTTGRIVVEQDGRPLLDHVIATDSERLWAIYQQDILPALADFIVSKTSDGEAPQPPLFGRLVLDICISEPERTLPTRCDLLSMGEVLSEDLFDAGKAFISALCMEKWGCRIDAAGLILPRIHIRTGPPRMTAALYDHLAPVPRILHRGGILEPSCEDATVRVTQVSWDGERLVPHFTVSCSDSLAARLAPLASLTQQGVTALAHLLALCGGMVMHCGGACLSVTLPPAPPAVKDLTVDALDLPLDRVIGYEEWQHIARQLMRVPGLDVYPAGTTFYGRTIYAVEPACPLPGYVSTVKRLLRGPSLLIGGRHHANEVSASNALAQLIQSLAGEPQARALADEMILTLIPMENADGAALLDELRREHPGWAHHSCYTPPLGRDLYAMYFQDGQINADGQAFSGIYRRVLPDVFIDVHGVPAHDWQHQFASLRGYKGLWLPRALICGFYWYCSDSRYTDNFRLNRAWADSVSRAYFSHPELQALNGQWRERFDKYAYNGFNTDFPCAFENKMLNYWIPNPYHPRHPYLSVRFPWITSVSFTSEAADEGAAGEPLRHCALAQFCHIRAGIDFCRQAGLLYHRSIERTDDGLRAVLVRLRPLLPPANTP
;
A
#
# COMPACT_ATOMS: atom_id res chain seq x y z
N MET A 1 36.34 19.81 49.51
CA MET A 1 36.37 20.80 50.61
C MET A 1 34.96 21.32 50.82
N LYS A 2 34.29 20.88 51.90
CA LYS A 2 33.11 21.45 52.60
C LYS A 2 31.79 21.70 51.81
N ILE A 3 30.55 21.59 52.31
CA ILE A 3 29.83 20.96 53.46
C ILE A 3 28.30 21.25 53.18
N PHE A 4 27.43 20.28 53.47
CA PHE A 4 25.98 20.26 53.83
C PHE A 4 25.02 21.49 53.76
N ARG A 5 23.76 21.23 53.34
CA ARG A 5 22.46 21.28 54.12
C ARG A 5 21.24 21.13 53.17
N SER A 6 20.50 20.02 53.15
CA SER A 6 19.31 19.64 53.95
C SER A 6 18.04 20.49 53.75
N CYS A 7 17.00 19.91 53.14
CA CYS A 7 15.58 20.06 53.52
C CYS A 7 14.77 18.83 53.09
N THR A 8 13.92 18.38 53.99
CA THR A 8 13.18 17.10 54.08
C THR A 8 11.70 17.25 53.73
N GLY A 9 11.07 16.21 53.17
CA GLY A 9 9.60 16.01 53.13
C GLY A 9 9.14 15.04 52.02
N GLY A 10 8.61 13.86 52.38
CA GLY A 10 8.35 12.69 51.51
C GLY A 10 7.00 12.69 50.72
N PRO A 11 6.38 11.52 50.36
CA PRO A 11 6.66 10.15 50.78
C PRO A 11 7.08 9.17 49.66
N SER A 12 7.52 8.02 50.14
CA SER A 12 7.99 6.78 49.53
C SER A 12 7.14 6.17 48.40
N TRP A 13 7.78 5.93 47.26
CA TRP A 13 7.58 4.72 46.45
C TRP A 13 8.88 3.91 46.54
N CYS A 14 8.86 2.86 47.36
CA CYS A 14 9.98 1.94 47.52
C CYS A 14 9.44 0.53 47.27
N GLY A 15 10.04 -0.20 46.33
CA GLY A 15 9.84 -1.64 46.22
C GLY A 15 9.60 -2.19 44.82
N CYS A 16 10.45 -1.87 43.83
CA CYS A 16 10.64 -2.73 42.64
C CYS A 16 12.01 -2.45 42.01
N ALA A 17 13.08 -2.77 42.73
CA ALA A 17 14.44 -2.73 42.22
C ALA A 17 15.26 -3.84 42.88
N ALA A 18 15.01 -5.09 42.49
CA ALA A 18 15.94 -6.20 42.62
C ALA A 18 15.35 -7.43 41.90
N LEU A 19 15.67 -7.61 40.62
CA LEU A 19 15.70 -8.91 39.92
C LEU A 19 16.35 -8.66 38.54
N CYS A 20 17.64 -8.33 38.55
CA CYS A 20 18.49 -8.29 37.36
C CYS A 20 19.90 -8.74 37.76
N THR A 21 20.04 -10.04 38.01
CA THR A 21 21.33 -10.72 37.87
C THR A 21 21.23 -11.54 36.58
N ALA A 22 21.94 -11.12 35.54
CA ALA A 22 22.18 -11.97 34.38
C ALA A 22 22.92 -13.24 34.85
N PRO A 23 22.42 -14.46 34.62
CA PRO A 23 23.17 -15.66 34.96
C PRO A 23 24.23 -15.89 33.88
N HIS A 24 25.50 -15.71 34.23
CA HIS A 24 26.58 -16.36 33.51
C HIS A 24 26.86 -17.75 34.10
N SER A 25 26.73 -18.73 33.19
CA SER A 25 27.28 -20.09 33.16
C SER A 25 26.74 -21.15 34.13
N THR A 26 26.37 -22.27 33.48
CA THR A 26 26.01 -23.62 33.98
C THR A 26 24.60 -23.80 34.56
N ASP A 27 23.59 -23.84 33.68
CA ASP A 27 22.41 -24.70 33.83
C ASP A 27 21.92 -25.07 32.42
N GLU A 28 21.48 -26.31 32.21
CA GLU A 28 20.84 -26.72 30.96
C GLU A 28 19.69 -25.76 30.65
N ALA A 29 19.62 -25.23 29.42
CA ALA A 29 18.58 -24.30 29.02
C ALA A 29 17.20 -24.97 29.24
N MET A 30 16.46 -24.49 30.23
CA MET A 30 15.16 -25.05 30.60
C MET A 30 14.22 -25.00 29.40
N LYS A 31 13.70 -26.16 28.99
CA LYS A 31 12.81 -26.28 27.82
C LYS A 31 11.56 -25.41 28.02
N ARG A 32 11.19 -24.68 26.98
CA ARG A 32 9.97 -23.87 26.95
C ARG A 32 8.89 -24.50 26.11
N PHE A 33 7.65 -24.22 26.50
CA PHE A 33 6.47 -24.82 25.94
C PHE A 33 5.56 -23.75 25.35
N THR A 34 5.15 -23.93 24.09
CA THR A 34 4.14 -23.07 23.44
C THR A 34 2.72 -23.51 23.76
N GLN A 35 2.56 -24.71 24.32
CA GLN A 35 1.29 -25.32 24.65
C GLN A 35 1.30 -25.84 26.08
N CYS A 36 0.28 -25.46 26.85
CA CYS A 36 -0.01 -25.95 28.19
C CYS A 36 -1.40 -26.59 28.21
N LYS A 37 -1.50 -27.79 28.79
CA LYS A 37 -2.76 -28.55 28.91
C LYS A 37 -2.99 -28.96 30.36
N VAL A 38 -4.23 -29.29 30.69
CA VAL A 38 -4.58 -29.84 32.00
C VAL A 38 -4.81 -31.34 31.88
N VAL A 39 -4.40 -32.10 32.89
CA VAL A 39 -4.75 -33.52 32.98
C VAL A 39 -6.03 -33.67 33.77
N TRP A 40 -6.99 -34.39 33.21
CA TRP A 40 -8.27 -34.71 33.82
C TRP A 40 -8.13 -35.87 34.82
N ALA A 41 -7.43 -35.63 35.92
CA ALA A 41 -7.21 -36.57 37.04
C ALA A 41 -7.87 -36.07 38.33
N CYS A 42 -8.34 -36.97 39.20
CA CYS A 42 -8.81 -36.66 40.57
C CYS A 42 -9.93 -35.58 40.68
N ALA A 43 -11.06 -35.81 40.00
CA ALA A 43 -12.20 -34.88 39.96
C ALA A 43 -13.46 -35.43 40.67
N ASP A 44 -13.29 -35.92 41.91
CA ASP A 44 -14.33 -36.68 42.61
C ASP A 44 -15.45 -35.79 43.20
N SER A 45 -15.18 -34.49 43.42
CA SER A 45 -16.18 -33.49 43.83
C SER A 45 -16.43 -32.42 42.75
N PRO A 46 -17.62 -31.78 42.71
CA PRO A 46 -17.90 -30.66 41.82
C PRO A 46 -16.95 -29.46 42.00
N GLU A 47 -16.52 -29.19 43.24
CA GLU A 47 -15.54 -28.14 43.55
C GLU A 47 -14.19 -28.40 42.88
N LYS A 48 -13.65 -29.62 42.98
CA LYS A 48 -12.40 -30.00 42.30
C LYS A 48 -12.52 -29.87 40.79
N ARG A 49 -13.69 -30.19 40.22
CA ARG A 49 -13.95 -30.00 38.77
C ARG A 49 -13.97 -28.53 38.38
N ARG A 50 -14.54 -27.63 39.19
CA ARG A 50 -14.42 -26.18 38.95
C ARG A 50 -12.97 -25.73 38.99
N ASN A 51 -12.19 -26.16 39.98
CA ASN A 51 -10.76 -25.82 40.04
C ASN A 51 -9.99 -26.32 38.80
N LEU A 52 -10.38 -27.46 38.18
CA LEU A 52 -9.82 -27.90 36.89
C LEU A 52 -10.14 -26.96 35.73
N VAL A 53 -11.36 -26.41 35.68
CA VAL A 53 -11.74 -25.42 34.67
C VAL A 53 -10.91 -24.14 34.83
N GLU A 54 -10.67 -23.72 36.07
CA GLU A 54 -9.82 -22.57 36.40
C GLU A 54 -8.35 -22.80 36.04
N LEU A 55 -7.85 -24.03 36.20
CA LEU A 55 -6.53 -24.42 35.68
C LEU A 55 -6.49 -24.41 34.16
N ALA A 56 -7.56 -24.83 33.49
CA ALA A 56 -7.63 -24.82 32.03
C ALA A 56 -7.60 -23.38 31.48
N HIS A 57 -8.28 -22.45 32.16
CA HIS A 57 -8.19 -21.02 31.85
C HIS A 57 -6.75 -20.50 31.91
N LEU A 58 -6.04 -20.81 33.00
CA LEU A 58 -4.64 -20.43 33.17
C LEU A 58 -3.72 -21.14 32.15
N ALA A 59 -3.96 -22.41 31.84
CA ALA A 59 -3.21 -23.14 30.82
C ALA A 59 -3.37 -22.51 29.43
N GLY A 60 -4.60 -22.16 29.05
CA GLY A 60 -4.91 -21.42 27.83
C GLY A 60 -4.24 -20.06 27.79
N PHE A 61 -4.24 -19.34 28.92
CA PHE A 61 -3.58 -18.03 29.04
C PHE A 61 -2.07 -18.04 28.74
N TYR A 62 -1.40 -19.16 29.00
CA TYR A 62 0.01 -19.34 28.67
C TYR A 62 0.27 -20.04 27.32
N SER A 63 -0.78 -20.50 26.63
CA SER A 63 -0.65 -21.26 25.39
C SER A 63 -0.75 -20.35 24.17
N VAL A 64 0.21 -20.45 23.24
CA VAL A 64 0.15 -19.80 21.92
C VAL A 64 -0.66 -20.65 20.95
N ASN A 65 -0.52 -21.96 21.05
CA ASN A 65 -1.27 -22.93 20.27
C ASN A 65 -1.88 -24.01 21.15
N MET A 66 -2.97 -24.63 20.68
CA MET A 66 -3.62 -25.72 21.40
C MET A 66 -4.29 -26.74 20.47
N GLN A 67 -3.93 -28.00 20.66
CA GLN A 67 -4.67 -29.15 20.13
C GLN A 67 -5.74 -29.58 21.13
N PHE A 68 -6.98 -29.14 20.91
CA PHE A 68 -8.14 -29.52 21.73
C PHE A 68 -8.43 -31.04 21.65
N PRO A 69 -8.93 -31.67 22.73
CA PRO A 69 -9.41 -31.07 23.98
C PRO A 69 -8.29 -30.54 24.88
N ALA A 70 -8.53 -29.45 25.61
CA ALA A 70 -7.59 -28.80 26.53
C ALA A 70 -7.30 -29.66 27.77
N ALA A 71 -8.32 -30.40 28.23
CA ALA A 71 -8.18 -31.39 29.31
C ALA A 71 -7.99 -32.80 28.73
N VAL A 72 -6.87 -33.45 29.03
CA VAL A 72 -6.55 -34.80 28.54
C VAL A 72 -6.70 -35.86 29.62
N LEU A 73 -7.07 -37.08 29.24
CA LEU A 73 -7.14 -38.19 30.19
C LEU A 73 -5.75 -38.66 30.62
N PRO A 74 -5.55 -39.13 31.87
CA PRO A 74 -4.27 -39.59 32.38
C PRO A 74 -3.62 -40.72 31.56
N GLU A 75 -4.44 -41.57 30.95
CA GLU A 75 -4.05 -42.67 30.08
C GLU A 75 -3.59 -42.24 28.68
N CYS A 76 -3.79 -40.98 28.29
CA CYS A 76 -3.27 -40.46 27.04
C CYS A 76 -1.75 -40.34 27.09
N ALA A 77 -1.08 -40.62 25.97
CA ALA A 77 0.37 -40.44 25.86
C ALA A 77 0.74 -38.97 26.10
N VAL A 78 1.56 -38.72 27.12
CA VAL A 78 2.07 -37.38 27.47
C VAL A 78 3.07 -36.95 26.39
N ASN A 79 2.75 -35.89 25.64
CA ASN A 79 3.65 -35.35 24.64
C ASN A 79 4.81 -34.59 25.32
N PRO A 80 6.09 -34.94 25.08
CA PRO A 80 7.23 -34.24 25.70
C PRO A 80 7.35 -32.76 25.29
N ASP A 81 6.67 -32.32 24.23
CA ASP A 81 6.64 -30.93 23.75
C ASP A 81 5.46 -30.12 24.30
N VAL A 82 4.65 -30.71 25.17
CA VAL A 82 3.51 -30.06 25.81
C VAL A 82 3.73 -30.03 27.33
N LEU A 83 3.47 -28.87 27.94
CA LEU A 83 3.45 -28.71 29.39
C LEU A 83 2.10 -29.19 29.94
N TYR A 84 2.12 -29.99 31.00
CA TYR A 84 0.90 -30.52 31.62
C TYR A 84 0.78 -30.06 33.07
N LEU A 85 -0.36 -29.42 33.38
CA LEU A 85 -0.81 -29.19 34.75
C LEU A 85 -1.49 -30.47 35.25
N TRP A 86 -0.87 -31.16 36.20
CA TRP A 86 -1.30 -32.46 36.67
C TRP A 86 -1.92 -32.39 38.07
N PRO A 87 -3.23 -32.57 38.22
CA PRO A 87 -3.88 -32.58 39.53
C PRO A 87 -3.47 -33.79 40.36
N GLY A 88 -2.93 -33.57 41.56
CA GLY A 88 -2.52 -34.63 42.49
C GLY A 88 -1.04 -35.02 42.39
N ALA A 89 -0.69 -36.18 42.94
CA ALA A 89 0.69 -36.65 43.04
C ALA A 89 1.15 -37.33 41.74
N ALA A 90 1.73 -36.56 40.81
CA ALA A 90 2.52 -37.09 39.71
C ALA A 90 4.01 -37.05 40.02
N ALA A 91 4.79 -37.98 39.47
CA ALA A 91 6.25 -37.86 39.49
C ALA A 91 6.63 -36.61 38.68
N PRO A 92 7.34 -35.63 39.27
CA PRO A 92 7.74 -34.43 38.56
C PRO A 92 8.61 -34.82 37.35
N ARG A 93 8.26 -34.27 36.19
CA ARG A 93 9.03 -34.33 34.94
C ARG A 93 9.16 -32.90 34.42
N ASP A 94 10.10 -32.65 33.52
CA ASP A 94 10.34 -31.30 32.98
C ASP A 94 9.08 -30.66 32.36
N ASN A 95 8.22 -31.49 31.77
CA ASN A 95 6.97 -31.09 31.13
C ASN A 95 5.70 -31.37 31.96
N ILE A 96 5.83 -31.68 33.26
CA ILE A 96 4.69 -31.93 34.15
C ILE A 96 4.83 -31.09 35.43
N ILE A 97 3.81 -30.27 35.72
CA ILE A 97 3.69 -29.50 36.97
C ILE A 97 2.59 -30.15 37.82
N PRO A 98 2.91 -30.80 38.96
CA PRO A 98 1.91 -31.27 39.90
C PRO A 98 1.16 -30.10 40.55
N VAL A 99 -0.17 -30.18 40.60
CA VAL A 99 -1.04 -29.13 41.16
C VAL A 99 -1.94 -29.74 42.23
N CYS A 100 -1.96 -29.12 43.42
CA CYS A 100 -2.94 -29.46 44.45
C CYS A 100 -4.27 -28.78 44.10
N LEU A 101 -5.40 -29.49 44.23
CA LEU A 101 -6.73 -28.88 44.08
C LEU A 101 -7.43 -28.65 45.42
N ASP A 102 -6.77 -29.02 46.52
CA ASP A 102 -7.28 -28.92 47.89
C ASP A 102 -6.68 -27.69 48.61
N GLY A 103 -7.47 -27.06 49.48
CA GLY A 103 -7.05 -25.91 50.29
C GLY A 103 -7.34 -24.55 49.65
N ASP A 104 -6.58 -23.51 50.03
CA ASP A 104 -6.72 -22.18 49.42
C ASP A 104 -6.14 -22.17 48.00
N PHE A 105 -7.00 -22.52 47.03
CA PHE A 105 -6.65 -22.57 45.62
C PHE A 105 -6.20 -21.22 45.07
N SER A 106 -6.63 -20.09 45.65
CA SER A 106 -6.22 -18.76 45.17
C SER A 106 -4.71 -18.54 45.32
N THR A 107 -4.16 -18.89 46.49
CA THR A 107 -2.71 -18.81 46.74
C THR A 107 -1.92 -19.74 45.82
N GLN A 108 -2.44 -20.95 45.57
CA GLN A 108 -1.81 -21.93 44.67
C GLN A 108 -1.85 -21.48 43.21
N TRP A 109 -2.96 -20.89 42.76
CA TRP A 109 -3.13 -20.35 41.43
C TRP A 109 -2.13 -19.22 41.16
N ALA A 110 -1.92 -18.32 42.14
CA ALA A 110 -0.93 -17.25 42.02
C ALA A 110 0.52 -17.76 41.96
N ALA A 111 0.84 -18.81 42.73
CA ALA A 111 2.14 -19.47 42.63
C ALA A 111 2.34 -20.12 41.25
N LEU A 112 1.29 -20.79 40.74
CA LEU A 112 1.32 -21.46 39.44
C LEU A 112 1.47 -20.47 38.27
N PHE A 113 0.82 -19.30 38.33
CA PHE A 113 1.03 -18.23 37.36
C PHE A 113 2.53 -17.85 37.25
N ASN A 114 3.20 -17.66 38.38
CA ASN A 114 4.63 -17.34 38.39
C ASN A 114 5.50 -18.49 37.87
N GLU A 115 5.15 -19.75 38.18
CA GLU A 115 5.86 -20.91 37.65
C GLU A 115 5.70 -21.04 36.13
N LEU A 116 4.48 -20.86 35.61
CA LEU A 116 4.20 -20.87 34.18
C LEU A 116 4.91 -19.72 33.45
N ALA A 117 5.06 -18.56 34.08
CA ALA A 117 5.82 -17.46 33.52
C ALA A 117 7.31 -17.80 33.27
N ALA A 118 7.87 -18.76 34.01
CA ALA A 118 9.26 -19.22 33.83
C ALA A 118 9.41 -20.30 32.73
N ARG A 119 8.37 -21.12 32.51
CA ARG A 119 8.38 -22.23 31.54
C ARG A 119 7.64 -21.94 30.22
N GLY A 120 6.85 -20.87 30.20
CA GLY A 120 6.00 -20.47 29.09
C GLY A 120 6.75 -19.77 27.96
N PRO A 121 6.05 -19.43 26.86
CA PRO A 121 6.68 -18.95 25.63
C PRO A 121 6.99 -17.44 25.66
N PHE A 122 6.54 -16.73 26.69
CA PHE A 122 6.72 -15.30 26.83
C PHE A 122 7.94 -15.05 27.72
N GLU A 123 9.06 -14.62 27.15
CA GLU A 123 10.25 -14.20 27.89
C GLU A 123 10.60 -12.76 27.55
N GLN A 124 10.92 -12.01 28.59
CA GLN A 124 11.58 -10.72 28.43
C GLN A 124 13.03 -10.96 28.01
N THR A 125 13.36 -10.59 26.77
CA THR A 125 14.69 -10.84 26.17
C THR A 125 15.66 -9.67 26.39
N ALA A 126 15.20 -8.56 26.96
CA ALA A 126 16.00 -7.36 27.18
C ALA A 126 15.55 -6.57 28.43
N CYS A 127 16.41 -5.68 28.93
CA CYS A 127 16.07 -4.73 29.99
C CYS A 127 15.74 -3.36 29.39
N PRO A 128 14.70 -2.65 29.87
CA PRO A 128 14.38 -1.32 29.37
C PRO A 128 15.51 -0.33 29.73
N PRO A 129 15.98 0.49 28.77
CA PRO A 129 16.97 1.52 29.05
C PRO A 129 16.41 2.59 29.99
N HIS A 130 17.29 3.30 30.70
CA HIS A 130 16.88 4.38 31.59
C HIS A 130 16.08 5.46 30.83
N GLY A 131 14.84 5.70 31.28
CA GLY A 131 13.95 6.68 30.64
C GLY A 131 13.21 6.16 29.40
N TYR A 132 13.18 4.84 29.18
CA TYR A 132 12.29 4.21 28.19
C TYR A 132 10.82 4.58 28.46
N ARG A 133 10.10 4.91 27.39
CA ARG A 133 8.67 5.22 27.39
C ARG A 133 7.94 4.25 26.48
N ALA A 134 7.11 3.40 27.08
CA ALA A 134 6.21 2.54 26.33
C ALA A 134 5.14 3.40 25.64
N ALA A 135 4.99 3.20 24.34
CA ALA A 135 3.93 3.78 23.52
C ALA A 135 2.57 3.15 23.86
N SER A 136 2.53 1.85 24.15
CA SER A 136 1.32 1.13 24.56
C SER A 136 0.76 1.55 25.93
N GLY A 137 1.53 2.28 26.74
CA GLY A 137 1.07 2.80 28.05
C GLY A 137 0.53 4.23 28.01
N GLN A 138 0.21 4.77 26.83
CA GLN A 138 -0.28 6.14 26.63
C GLN A 138 -1.78 6.14 26.27
N ASP A 139 -2.47 7.27 26.46
CA ASP A 139 -3.86 7.43 26.01
C ASP A 139 -4.00 7.13 24.51
N SER A 140 -4.75 6.07 24.22
CA SER A 140 -4.96 5.48 22.90
C SER A 140 -6.38 5.73 22.40
N ALA A 141 -6.56 5.79 21.08
CA ALA A 141 -7.88 5.81 20.46
C ALA A 141 -8.26 4.39 20.03
N PRO A 142 -9.55 4.01 20.08
CA PRO A 142 -9.99 2.70 19.61
C PRO A 142 -9.69 2.52 18.12
N LEU A 143 -9.09 1.37 17.76
CA LEU A 143 -8.82 0.99 16.38
C LEU A 143 -10.12 0.77 15.57
N LEU A 144 -11.16 0.30 16.25
CA LEU A 144 -12.49 0.02 15.71
C LEU A 144 -13.57 0.47 16.70
N PRO A 145 -14.72 0.96 16.22
CA PRO A 145 -15.89 1.10 17.08
C PRO A 145 -16.35 -0.28 17.57
N LEU A 146 -16.65 -0.40 18.88
CA LEU A 146 -17.23 -1.60 19.47
C LEU A 146 -18.57 -1.95 18.79
N HIS A 147 -18.69 -3.15 18.25
CA HIS A 147 -19.93 -3.62 17.60
C HIS A 147 -20.75 -4.52 18.52
N ASN A 148 -22.08 -4.34 18.48
CA ASN A 148 -23.05 -5.13 19.23
C ASN A 148 -23.47 -6.38 18.43
N GLY A 149 -22.52 -7.25 18.09
CA GLY A 149 -22.74 -8.43 17.24
C GLY A 149 -23.28 -9.66 17.97
N GLY A 150 -23.30 -10.80 17.29
CA GLY A 150 -23.75 -12.11 17.80
C GLY A 150 -22.62 -13.01 18.28
N LEU A 151 -22.85 -14.34 18.20
CA LEU A 151 -21.86 -15.35 18.54
C LEU A 151 -20.59 -15.25 17.69
N GLU A 152 -20.64 -14.69 16.48
CA GLU A 152 -19.47 -14.45 15.64
C GLU A 152 -18.35 -13.68 16.35
N ASP A 153 -18.69 -12.92 17.41
CA ASP A 153 -17.77 -12.15 18.23
C ASP A 153 -17.44 -12.81 19.59
N LEU A 154 -17.82 -14.07 19.81
CA LEU A 154 -17.64 -14.78 21.09
C LEU A 154 -16.19 -14.72 21.61
N PHE A 155 -15.23 -14.70 20.70
CA PHE A 155 -13.80 -14.68 20.98
C PHE A 155 -13.11 -13.38 20.54
N SER A 156 -13.90 -12.32 20.27
CA SER A 156 -13.43 -11.02 19.80
C SER A 156 -13.61 -9.94 20.87
N PRO A 157 -12.78 -8.88 20.88
CA PRO A 157 -13.01 -7.72 21.73
C PRO A 157 -14.38 -7.06 21.48
N GLY A 158 -15.06 -6.67 22.55
CA GLY A 158 -16.36 -5.98 22.53
C GLY A 158 -17.59 -6.85 22.80
N PHE A 159 -17.45 -8.17 22.91
CA PHE A 159 -18.56 -9.08 23.24
C PHE A 159 -18.51 -9.60 24.69
N ILE A 160 -17.58 -10.51 25.00
CA ILE A 160 -17.28 -10.99 26.36
C ILE A 160 -15.80 -10.82 26.74
N LEU A 161 -15.01 -10.30 25.80
CA LEU A 161 -13.64 -9.89 25.97
C LEU A 161 -13.60 -8.37 25.79
N TYR A 162 -12.79 -7.67 26.57
CA TYR A 162 -12.63 -6.22 26.49
C TYR A 162 -11.18 -5.86 26.27
N ASP A 163 -10.98 -4.87 25.41
CA ASP A 163 -9.73 -4.15 25.20
C ASP A 163 -9.87 -2.81 25.91
N ASN A 164 -9.23 -2.66 27.07
CA ASN A 164 -9.33 -1.45 27.89
C ASN A 164 -8.22 -0.43 27.58
N ASP A 165 -7.13 -0.85 26.91
CA ASP A 165 -6.00 0.01 26.55
C ASP A 165 -5.97 0.37 25.06
N ASN A 166 -7.01 -0.02 24.31
CA ASN A 166 -7.23 0.22 22.88
C ASN A 166 -6.02 -0.11 21.98
N ASP A 167 -5.25 -1.14 22.35
CA ASP A 167 -4.11 -1.62 21.55
C ASP A 167 -4.54 -2.64 20.47
N GLY A 168 -5.82 -3.02 20.46
CA GLY A 168 -6.41 -4.01 19.57
C GLY A 168 -6.44 -5.43 20.13
N LEU A 169 -5.89 -5.66 21.33
CA LEU A 169 -5.86 -6.95 22.02
C LEU A 169 -6.76 -6.88 23.26
N ALA A 170 -7.59 -7.90 23.48
CA ALA A 170 -8.37 -7.94 24.71
C ALA A 170 -7.46 -8.14 25.93
N ASP A 171 -7.60 -7.34 26.98
CA ASP A 171 -6.85 -7.40 28.22
C ASP A 171 -7.73 -7.72 29.45
N ALA A 172 -9.00 -8.03 29.21
CA ALA A 172 -9.93 -8.50 30.22
C ALA A 172 -10.98 -9.48 29.67
N VAL A 173 -11.30 -10.49 30.48
CA VAL A 173 -12.44 -11.38 30.29
C VAL A 173 -13.60 -10.89 31.16
N ASP A 174 -14.75 -10.60 30.56
CA ASP A 174 -15.96 -10.14 31.28
C ASP A 174 -17.14 -11.11 31.18
N CYS A 175 -16.84 -12.40 31.10
CA CYS A 175 -17.83 -13.45 31.32
C CYS A 175 -17.50 -14.32 32.53
N ARG A 176 -18.45 -15.19 32.88
CA ARG A 176 -18.32 -16.28 33.85
C ARG A 176 -18.88 -17.57 33.28
N LEU A 177 -18.33 -18.71 33.71
CA LEU A 177 -18.87 -20.03 33.39
C LEU A 177 -19.80 -20.52 34.51
N LEU A 178 -21.09 -20.72 34.21
CA LEU A 178 -22.06 -21.20 35.19
C LEU A 178 -22.00 -22.74 35.29
N LEU A 179 -21.51 -23.24 36.43
CA LEU A 179 -21.26 -24.66 36.72
C LEU A 179 -21.80 -25.04 38.12
N PRO A 180 -23.13 -25.24 38.25
CA PRO A 180 -23.76 -25.71 39.49
C PRO A 180 -23.24 -27.10 39.94
N ASP A 181 -23.50 -27.49 41.19
CA ASP A 181 -22.97 -28.74 41.76
C ASP A 181 -23.47 -30.02 41.09
N ASP A 182 -24.64 -29.98 40.42
CA ASP A 182 -25.21 -31.08 39.65
C ASP A 182 -24.72 -31.14 38.19
N THR A 183 -23.79 -30.26 37.79
CA THR A 183 -23.19 -30.24 36.45
C THR A 183 -22.53 -31.59 36.11
N ALA A 184 -22.81 -32.10 34.92
CA ALA A 184 -22.30 -33.39 34.46
C ALA A 184 -20.79 -33.33 34.16
N LYS A 185 -20.09 -34.47 34.28
CA LYS A 185 -18.64 -34.56 33.99
C LYS A 185 -18.27 -34.05 32.59
N ALA A 186 -19.06 -34.40 31.57
CA ALA A 186 -18.83 -33.96 30.20
C ALA A 186 -18.96 -32.44 30.02
N GLN A 187 -19.86 -31.79 30.77
CA GLN A 187 -20.02 -30.33 30.74
C GLN A 187 -18.81 -29.63 31.36
N PHE A 188 -18.24 -30.17 32.45
CA PHE A 188 -16.98 -29.65 32.97
C PHE A 188 -15.80 -29.82 31.99
N GLN A 189 -15.74 -30.95 31.27
CA GLN A 189 -14.71 -31.15 30.24
C GLN A 189 -14.86 -30.14 29.09
N ALA A 190 -16.09 -29.90 28.62
CA ALA A 190 -16.37 -28.84 27.65
C ALA A 190 -16.05 -27.44 28.20
N ALA A 191 -16.32 -27.18 29.49
CA ALA A 191 -15.94 -25.94 30.16
C ALA A 191 -14.41 -25.74 30.21
N CYS A 192 -13.61 -26.81 30.37
CA CYS A 192 -12.15 -26.70 30.27
C CYS A 192 -11.70 -26.22 28.87
N ASP A 193 -12.31 -26.73 27.79
CA ASP A 193 -11.99 -26.29 26.43
C ASP A 193 -12.31 -24.81 26.22
N LEU A 194 -13.50 -24.37 26.65
CA LEU A 194 -13.92 -22.97 26.55
C LEU A 194 -13.06 -22.05 27.42
N ALA A 195 -12.77 -22.45 28.66
CA ALA A 195 -11.90 -21.70 29.56
C ALA A 195 -10.49 -21.54 28.96
N ALA A 196 -9.92 -22.63 28.42
CA ALA A 196 -8.62 -22.56 27.76
C ALA A 196 -8.66 -21.65 26.53
N ARG A 197 -9.69 -21.78 25.68
CA ARG A 197 -9.83 -20.89 24.51
C ARG A 197 -9.96 -19.43 24.91
N LEU A 198 -10.78 -19.09 25.92
CA LEU A 198 -10.89 -17.73 26.44
C LEU A 198 -9.55 -17.18 26.96
N GLY A 199 -8.78 -17.99 27.67
CA GLY A 199 -7.44 -17.61 28.13
C GLY A 199 -6.48 -17.32 26.97
N MET A 200 -6.61 -18.06 25.86
CA MET A 200 -5.82 -17.83 24.65
C MET A 200 -6.15 -16.49 23.97
N GLU A 201 -7.38 -15.98 24.06
CA GLU A 201 -7.78 -14.76 23.32
C GLU A 201 -7.62 -13.46 24.10
N THR A 202 -6.85 -13.46 25.17
CA THR A 202 -6.66 -12.26 25.99
C THR A 202 -5.27 -12.13 26.59
N ALA A 203 -4.81 -10.90 26.76
CA ALA A 203 -3.66 -10.49 27.55
C ALA A 203 -3.96 -10.41 29.07
N GLY A 204 -5.22 -10.54 29.51
CA GLY A 204 -5.56 -10.53 30.93
C GLY A 204 -6.72 -11.43 31.33
N ILE A 205 -6.54 -12.17 32.42
CA ILE A 205 -7.53 -13.11 32.96
C ILE A 205 -7.88 -12.80 34.41
N ARG A 206 -9.02 -13.31 34.86
CA ARG A 206 -9.49 -13.21 36.24
C ARG A 206 -9.94 -14.56 36.78
N PHE A 207 -9.73 -14.74 38.08
CA PHE A 207 -10.20 -15.85 38.88
C PHE A 207 -11.12 -15.30 40.00
N PRO A 208 -12.23 -15.98 40.34
CA PRO A 208 -12.76 -17.15 39.66
C PRO A 208 -13.41 -16.79 38.30
N LEU A 209 -13.19 -17.64 37.30
CA LEU A 209 -13.97 -17.63 36.06
C LEU A 209 -15.33 -18.30 36.26
N THR A 210 -15.41 -19.28 37.16
CA THR A 210 -16.58 -20.13 37.38
C THR A 210 -17.52 -19.57 38.44
N LEU A 211 -18.82 -19.84 38.28
CA LEU A 211 -19.88 -19.54 39.26
C LEU A 211 -20.73 -20.80 39.51
N THR A 212 -21.27 -20.92 40.72
CA THR A 212 -22.24 -21.98 41.08
C THR A 212 -23.69 -21.55 40.87
N ALA A 213 -23.95 -20.24 40.85
CA ALA A 213 -25.24 -19.63 40.61
C ALA A 213 -25.05 -18.31 39.84
N ASP A 214 -26.09 -17.93 39.11
CA ASP A 214 -26.13 -16.67 38.37
C ASP A 214 -26.09 -15.46 39.32
N ASP A 215 -25.12 -14.55 39.12
CA ASP A 215 -24.93 -13.34 39.93
C ASP A 215 -25.81 -12.16 39.52
N GLY A 216 -26.59 -12.31 38.43
CA GLY A 216 -27.46 -11.28 37.85
C GLY A 216 -26.72 -10.10 37.20
N ARG A 217 -25.38 -10.13 37.14
CA ARG A 217 -24.54 -9.00 36.70
C ARG A 217 -23.61 -9.38 35.55
N SER A 218 -22.86 -10.46 35.68
CA SER A 218 -21.88 -10.90 34.70
C SER A 218 -22.55 -11.48 33.46
N SER A 219 -21.93 -11.30 32.29
CA SER A 219 -22.25 -12.15 31.13
C SER A 219 -21.90 -13.60 31.45
N LEU A 220 -22.72 -14.56 30.99
CA LEU A 220 -22.59 -15.97 31.38
C LEU A 220 -22.47 -16.89 30.17
N ILE A 221 -21.67 -17.94 30.32
CA ILE A 221 -21.74 -19.13 29.49
C ILE A 221 -22.20 -20.30 30.38
N GLY A 222 -23.37 -20.85 30.07
CA GLY A 222 -23.98 -21.97 30.79
C GLY A 222 -24.05 -23.24 29.95
N PHE A 223 -24.50 -24.33 30.57
CA PHE A 223 -24.67 -25.63 29.92
C PHE A 223 -26.07 -26.19 30.15
N SER A 224 -26.58 -26.89 29.14
CA SER A 224 -27.88 -27.58 29.17
C SER A 224 -27.78 -28.95 28.52
N ALA A 225 -28.58 -29.91 28.99
CA ALA A 225 -28.64 -31.23 28.39
C ALA A 225 -29.46 -31.19 27.09
N SER A 226 -28.88 -31.72 26.02
CA SER A 226 -29.50 -31.91 24.71
C SER A 226 -28.88 -33.12 24.02
N ASP A 227 -29.65 -33.79 23.17
CA ASP A 227 -29.14 -34.85 22.29
C ASP A 227 -28.37 -34.28 21.08
N GLU A 228 -28.67 -33.04 20.70
CA GLU A 228 -28.02 -32.32 19.59
C GLU A 228 -27.09 -31.22 20.15
N PRO A 229 -25.76 -31.34 19.96
CA PRO A 229 -24.83 -30.32 20.41
C PRO A 229 -24.98 -29.01 19.64
N SER A 230 -25.07 -27.89 20.37
CA SER A 230 -25.10 -26.56 19.78
C SER A 230 -24.71 -25.48 20.80
N VAL A 231 -24.43 -24.28 20.32
CA VAL A 231 -24.31 -23.06 21.14
C VAL A 231 -25.37 -22.05 20.72
N THR A 232 -26.03 -21.40 21.68
CA THR A 232 -27.08 -20.39 21.44
C THR A 232 -26.83 -19.12 22.24
N LEU A 233 -27.19 -17.98 21.67
CA LEU A 233 -27.21 -16.66 22.33
C LEU A 233 -28.63 -16.25 22.70
N ASP A 234 -28.87 -15.92 23.98
CA ASP A 234 -30.12 -15.28 24.40
C ASP A 234 -30.13 -13.80 23.98
N GLN A 235 -31.07 -13.44 23.11
CA GLN A 235 -31.20 -12.10 22.56
C GLN A 235 -32.08 -11.17 23.40
N LEU A 236 -32.78 -11.69 24.42
CA LEU A 236 -33.75 -10.92 25.21
C LEU A 236 -33.11 -10.25 26.44
N GLN A 237 -31.85 -10.57 26.72
CA GLN A 237 -31.15 -10.14 27.93
C GLN A 237 -30.22 -8.95 27.63
N PRO A 238 -30.11 -7.98 28.57
CA PRO A 238 -29.19 -6.84 28.40
C PRO A 238 -27.72 -7.27 28.47
N ARG A 239 -27.42 -8.35 29.20
CA ARG A 239 -26.09 -9.00 29.29
C ARG A 239 -26.00 -10.19 28.33
N ARG A 240 -24.80 -10.61 27.98
CA ARG A 240 -24.61 -11.78 27.09
C ARG A 240 -24.83 -13.07 27.86
N LEU A 241 -25.88 -13.81 27.52
CA LEU A 241 -26.09 -15.17 28.01
C LEU A 241 -25.93 -16.16 26.85
N VAL A 242 -24.90 -16.98 26.93
CA VAL A 242 -24.58 -18.03 25.96
C VAL A 242 -24.86 -19.38 26.62
N THR A 243 -25.51 -20.29 25.91
CA THR A 243 -25.77 -21.65 26.40
C THR A 243 -25.17 -22.67 25.46
N ILE A 244 -24.38 -23.59 26.01
CA ILE A 244 -23.85 -24.75 25.30
C ILE A 244 -24.74 -25.95 25.60
N HIS A 245 -25.41 -26.44 24.57
CA HIS A 245 -26.31 -27.60 24.64
C HIS A 245 -25.53 -28.85 24.26
N GLY A 246 -25.77 -29.95 24.97
CA GLY A 246 -25.24 -31.27 24.61
C GLY A 246 -25.03 -32.19 25.81
N THR A 247 -24.76 -33.46 25.54
CA THR A 247 -24.39 -34.44 26.57
C THR A 247 -23.27 -35.38 26.12
N GLY A 248 -22.61 -36.03 27.09
CA GLY A 248 -21.66 -37.11 26.84
C GLY A 248 -20.48 -36.74 25.92
N GLN A 249 -20.04 -37.71 25.12
CA GLN A 249 -18.91 -37.54 24.19
C GLN A 249 -19.21 -36.57 23.03
N MET A 250 -20.48 -36.48 22.62
CA MET A 250 -20.91 -35.58 21.55
C MET A 250 -20.70 -34.11 21.96
N LEU A 251 -21.03 -33.75 23.21
CA LEU A 251 -20.75 -32.42 23.76
C LEU A 251 -19.24 -32.12 23.73
N THR A 252 -18.41 -33.02 24.24
CA THR A 252 -16.95 -32.78 24.27
C THR A 252 -16.35 -32.67 22.88
N GLY A 253 -16.79 -33.50 21.92
CA GLY A 253 -16.34 -33.43 20.53
C GLY A 253 -16.73 -32.11 19.86
N PHE A 254 -18.00 -31.69 20.04
CA PHE A 254 -18.49 -30.42 19.54
C PHE A 254 -17.73 -29.22 20.12
N THR A 255 -17.56 -29.16 21.44
CA THR A 255 -16.87 -28.02 22.07
C THR A 255 -15.39 -27.96 21.70
N SER A 256 -14.70 -29.10 21.56
CA SER A 256 -13.34 -29.14 21.02
C SER A 256 -13.28 -28.63 19.57
N LEU A 257 -14.23 -28.99 18.71
CA LEU A 257 -14.32 -28.47 17.35
C LEU A 257 -14.60 -26.95 17.33
N LEU A 258 -15.54 -26.49 18.15
CA LEU A 258 -15.88 -25.08 18.33
C LEU A 258 -14.62 -24.29 18.73
N CYS A 259 -13.92 -24.72 19.77
CA CYS A 259 -12.69 -24.06 20.24
C CYS A 259 -11.52 -24.19 19.26
N ARG A 260 -11.56 -25.15 18.32
CA ARG A 260 -10.51 -25.31 17.29
C ARG A 260 -10.73 -24.40 16.07
N GLN A 261 -11.98 -24.20 15.65
CA GLN A 261 -12.29 -23.59 14.36
C GLN A 261 -13.00 -22.23 14.48
N PHE A 262 -13.90 -22.07 15.45
CA PHE A 262 -14.75 -20.89 15.54
C PHE A 262 -13.96 -19.63 15.95
N PRO A 263 -14.24 -18.43 15.40
CA PRO A 263 -15.25 -18.10 14.39
C PRO A 263 -14.70 -18.11 12.94
N TRP A 264 -13.56 -18.76 12.70
CA TRP A 264 -12.85 -18.68 11.43
C TRP A 264 -13.53 -19.48 10.32
N VAL A 265 -13.50 -18.90 9.13
CA VAL A 265 -13.98 -19.49 7.87
C VAL A 265 -12.82 -19.48 6.85
N ALA A 266 -13.08 -19.56 5.54
CA ALA A 266 -12.00 -19.59 4.54
C ALA A 266 -11.19 -18.27 4.49
N ASP A 267 -9.95 -18.33 3.99
CA ASP A 267 -9.14 -17.17 3.57
C ASP A 267 -8.90 -16.09 4.64
N HIS A 268 -8.61 -16.50 5.88
CA HIS A 268 -8.44 -15.61 7.06
C HIS A 268 -9.66 -14.73 7.37
N ARG A 269 -10.84 -15.07 6.84
CA ARG A 269 -12.11 -14.44 7.17
C ARG A 269 -12.75 -15.12 8.37
N SER A 270 -13.69 -14.41 8.98
CA SER A 270 -14.48 -14.87 10.12
C SER A 270 -15.97 -14.92 9.77
N LEU A 271 -16.77 -15.48 10.67
CA LEU A 271 -18.24 -15.39 10.57
C LEU A 271 -18.77 -13.96 10.64
N TYR A 272 -18.00 -13.02 11.20
CA TYR A 272 -18.34 -11.60 11.13
C TYR A 272 -18.31 -11.10 9.68
N ASP A 273 -17.27 -11.45 8.91
CA ASP A 273 -17.18 -11.13 7.48
C ASP A 273 -18.35 -11.75 6.70
N ALA A 274 -18.68 -13.01 6.97
CA ALA A 274 -19.83 -13.69 6.35
C ALA A 274 -21.17 -13.02 6.72
N ALA A 275 -21.33 -12.57 7.96
CA ALA A 275 -22.53 -11.84 8.40
C ALA A 275 -22.64 -10.47 7.72
N GLN A 276 -21.54 -9.71 7.59
CA GLN A 276 -21.53 -8.45 6.84
C GLN A 276 -21.81 -8.66 5.35
N HIS A 277 -21.26 -9.72 4.76
CA HIS A 277 -21.51 -10.10 3.38
C HIS A 277 -22.98 -10.48 3.14
N LEU A 278 -23.58 -11.28 4.02
CA LEU A 278 -25.00 -11.61 3.98
C LEU A 278 -25.88 -10.37 4.17
N ARG A 279 -25.51 -9.47 5.09
CA ARG A 279 -26.19 -8.19 5.29
C ARG A 279 -26.19 -7.33 4.03
N ALA A 280 -25.04 -7.24 3.34
CA ALA A 280 -24.93 -6.57 2.05
C ALA A 280 -25.77 -7.25 0.97
N ALA A 281 -25.78 -8.59 0.92
CA ALA A 281 -26.57 -9.37 -0.04
C ALA A 281 -28.08 -9.15 0.11
N VAL A 282 -28.61 -9.20 1.34
CA VAL A 282 -30.03 -8.91 1.60
C VAL A 282 -30.40 -7.51 1.11
N ARG A 283 -29.48 -6.54 1.18
CA ARG A 283 -29.68 -5.17 0.71
C ARG A 283 -29.42 -4.97 -0.79
N MET A 284 -29.03 -5.99 -1.56
CA MET A 284 -28.60 -5.89 -2.97
C MET A 284 -27.27 -5.10 -3.14
N ALA A 285 -26.51 -4.91 -2.07
CA ALA A 285 -25.28 -4.11 -2.06
C ALA A 285 -24.02 -4.88 -2.51
N ASN A 286 -24.14 -6.17 -2.85
CA ASN A 286 -23.07 -6.98 -3.44
C ASN A 286 -23.61 -7.91 -4.55
N ALA A 287 -22.71 -8.59 -5.26
CA ALA A 287 -23.06 -9.47 -6.38
C ALA A 287 -24.05 -10.59 -6.00
N ASP A 288 -23.90 -11.20 -4.81
CA ASP A 288 -24.81 -12.25 -4.32
C ASP A 288 -26.25 -11.76 -4.17
N GLY A 289 -26.42 -10.57 -3.58
CA GLY A 289 -27.72 -9.92 -3.45
C GLY A 289 -28.35 -9.57 -4.79
N GLN A 290 -27.53 -9.10 -5.75
CA GLN A 290 -28.00 -8.77 -7.09
C GLN A 290 -28.43 -10.03 -7.86
N ALA A 291 -27.68 -11.13 -7.75
CA ALA A 291 -28.07 -12.42 -8.32
C ALA A 291 -29.38 -12.95 -7.70
N ALA A 292 -29.56 -12.80 -6.39
CA ALA A 292 -30.80 -13.16 -5.72
C ALA A 292 -32.00 -12.35 -6.23
N VAL A 293 -31.83 -11.04 -6.46
CA VAL A 293 -32.87 -10.18 -7.05
C VAL A 293 -33.13 -10.57 -8.51
N LEU A 294 -32.10 -10.85 -9.31
CA LEU A 294 -32.27 -11.32 -10.69
C LEU A 294 -33.11 -12.59 -10.78
N ALA A 295 -32.91 -13.54 -9.85
CA ALA A 295 -33.70 -14.77 -9.78
C ALA A 295 -35.20 -14.54 -9.49
N MET A 296 -35.56 -13.36 -8.98
CA MET A 296 -36.96 -12.96 -8.74
C MET A 296 -37.59 -12.24 -9.93
N THR A 297 -36.81 -11.85 -10.94
CA THR A 297 -37.30 -11.09 -12.12
C THR A 297 -37.85 -12.02 -13.22
N GLN A 298 -38.74 -11.47 -14.06
CA GLN A 298 -39.30 -12.16 -15.22
C GLN A 298 -39.24 -11.29 -16.49
N GLY A 299 -39.04 -11.94 -17.64
CA GLY A 299 -38.92 -11.28 -18.95
C GLY A 299 -37.58 -10.59 -19.15
N PRO A 300 -37.40 -9.84 -20.26
CA PRO A 300 -36.15 -9.15 -20.54
C PRO A 300 -35.81 -8.11 -19.46
N VAL A 301 -34.59 -8.16 -18.95
CA VAL A 301 -34.07 -7.28 -17.89
C VAL A 301 -32.69 -6.75 -18.32
N GLN A 302 -32.38 -5.50 -17.98
CA GLN A 302 -31.01 -5.00 -18.05
C GLN A 302 -30.45 -4.87 -16.64
N ALA A 303 -29.31 -5.48 -16.39
CA ALA A 303 -28.70 -5.53 -15.06
C ALA A 303 -27.29 -4.95 -15.09
N LEU A 304 -27.08 -3.88 -14.35
CA LEU A 304 -25.78 -3.28 -14.09
C LEU A 304 -25.30 -3.77 -12.71
N LEU A 305 -24.46 -4.79 -12.71
CA LEU A 305 -24.01 -5.50 -11.52
C LEU A 305 -22.71 -4.91 -10.96
N SER A 306 -22.37 -5.27 -9.72
CA SER A 306 -21.09 -4.94 -9.08
C SER A 306 -19.91 -5.40 -9.94
N ALA A 307 -18.78 -4.69 -9.83
CA ALA A 307 -17.61 -4.96 -10.66
C ALA A 307 -17.03 -6.37 -10.47
N ASP A 308 -17.15 -6.92 -9.26
CA ASP A 308 -16.75 -8.27 -8.85
C ASP A 308 -17.76 -9.37 -9.21
N ALA A 309 -18.90 -9.01 -9.83
CA ALA A 309 -19.91 -10.00 -10.21
C ALA A 309 -19.36 -10.99 -11.26
N PRO A 310 -19.50 -12.31 -11.04
CA PRO A 310 -18.99 -13.32 -11.96
C PRO A 310 -19.92 -13.47 -13.17
N LEU A 311 -19.89 -12.50 -14.10
CA LEU A 311 -20.83 -12.43 -15.23
C LEU A 311 -20.85 -13.71 -16.08
N GLU A 312 -19.71 -14.37 -16.25
CA GLU A 312 -19.60 -15.64 -16.99
C GLU A 312 -20.37 -16.79 -16.33
N VAL A 313 -20.51 -16.76 -15.01
CA VAL A 313 -21.30 -17.73 -14.22
C VAL A 313 -22.78 -17.32 -14.19
N LEU A 314 -23.07 -16.03 -14.07
CA LEU A 314 -24.44 -15.52 -13.94
C LEU A 314 -25.20 -15.49 -15.27
N GLN A 315 -24.53 -15.19 -16.39
CA GLN A 315 -25.18 -15.04 -17.69
C GLN A 315 -25.90 -16.32 -18.16
N PRO A 316 -25.33 -17.54 -18.03
CA PRO A 316 -26.04 -18.78 -18.34
C PRO A 316 -27.23 -19.07 -17.41
N LEU A 317 -27.18 -18.61 -16.15
CA LEU A 317 -28.25 -18.79 -15.16
C LEU A 317 -29.43 -17.84 -15.40
N PHE A 318 -29.16 -16.66 -15.95
CA PHE A 318 -30.15 -15.62 -16.23
C PHE A 318 -30.11 -15.21 -17.71
N PRO A 319 -30.45 -16.11 -18.66
CA PRO A 319 -30.37 -15.83 -20.09
C PRO A 319 -31.36 -14.75 -20.57
N HIS A 320 -32.35 -14.39 -19.74
CA HIS A 320 -33.27 -13.30 -19.99
C HIS A 320 -32.71 -11.91 -19.64
N ALA A 321 -31.56 -11.85 -18.95
CA ALA A 321 -30.96 -10.60 -18.50
C ALA A 321 -29.73 -10.23 -19.34
N ASP A 322 -29.65 -8.96 -19.75
CA ASP A 322 -28.44 -8.33 -20.29
C ASP A 322 -27.57 -7.89 -19.11
N LEU A 323 -26.49 -8.63 -18.85
CA LEU A 323 -25.62 -8.41 -17.70
C LEU A 323 -24.39 -7.57 -18.08
N ARG A 324 -24.20 -6.44 -17.40
CA ARG A 324 -23.03 -5.56 -17.55
C ARG A 324 -22.56 -5.10 -16.17
N ARG A 325 -21.36 -4.53 -16.05
CA ARG A 325 -20.92 -3.93 -14.79
C ARG A 325 -21.42 -2.49 -14.72
N HIS A 326 -21.82 -2.04 -13.54
CA HIS A 326 -22.18 -0.62 -13.38
C HIS A 326 -20.97 0.31 -13.58
N THR A 327 -19.76 -0.22 -13.36
CA THR A 327 -18.47 0.44 -13.62
C THR A 327 -18.00 0.35 -15.08
N ASP A 328 -18.75 -0.28 -15.98
CA ASP A 328 -18.47 -0.18 -17.42
C ASP A 328 -18.66 1.29 -17.88
N PHE A 329 -18.05 1.65 -19.00
CA PHE A 329 -18.03 3.04 -19.49
C PHE A 329 -19.16 3.34 -20.50
N ALA A 330 -19.86 4.46 -20.30
CA ALA A 330 -20.71 5.14 -21.29
C ALA A 330 -19.96 6.33 -21.90
N PRO A 331 -19.97 6.51 -23.24
CA PRO A 331 -19.39 7.69 -23.87
C PRO A 331 -20.23 8.95 -23.59
N ILE A 332 -19.57 10.05 -23.25
CA ILE A 332 -20.17 11.38 -23.08
C ILE A 332 -19.94 12.23 -24.32
N PHE A 333 -18.68 12.35 -24.76
CA PHE A 333 -18.34 12.95 -26.03
C PHE A 333 -17.09 12.30 -26.62
N THR A 334 -16.93 12.47 -27.94
CA THR A 334 -15.67 12.18 -28.64
C THR A 334 -15.46 13.28 -29.67
N HIS A 335 -14.30 13.92 -29.64
CA HIS A 335 -13.94 14.98 -30.56
C HIS A 335 -12.55 14.70 -31.14
N THR A 336 -12.42 14.80 -32.46
CA THR A 336 -11.14 14.70 -33.17
C THR A 336 -10.75 16.06 -33.71
N PHE A 337 -9.51 16.46 -33.51
CA PHE A 337 -8.97 17.75 -33.91
C PHE A 337 -8.07 17.59 -35.13
N ASP A 338 -8.30 18.44 -36.14
CA ASP A 338 -7.41 18.58 -37.30
C ASP A 338 -6.31 19.59 -36.93
N ILE A 339 -5.07 19.12 -36.84
CA ILE A 339 -3.93 19.92 -36.37
C ILE A 339 -2.92 20.06 -37.52
N PRO A 340 -2.57 21.29 -37.94
CA PRO A 340 -1.51 21.51 -38.92
C PRO A 340 -0.18 20.97 -38.43
N TRP A 341 0.63 20.47 -39.36
CA TRP A 341 1.96 19.96 -39.06
C TRP A 341 2.99 21.10 -38.97
N GLU A 342 3.82 21.13 -37.92
CA GLU A 342 4.91 22.10 -37.78
C GLU A 342 5.77 22.19 -39.05
N VAL A 343 6.14 21.05 -39.64
CA VAL A 343 6.98 21.00 -40.84
C VAL A 343 6.32 21.67 -42.05
N ASP A 344 5.01 21.54 -42.22
CA ASP A 344 4.32 22.15 -43.35
C ASP A 344 4.22 23.67 -43.21
N ASP A 345 4.05 24.17 -41.98
CA ASP A 345 4.12 25.60 -41.69
C ASP A 345 5.54 26.14 -41.95
N VAL A 346 6.57 25.41 -41.51
CA VAL A 346 7.97 25.76 -41.80
C VAL A 346 8.21 25.80 -43.31
N ARG A 347 7.75 24.80 -44.06
CA ARG A 347 7.87 24.79 -45.53
C ARG A 347 7.21 26.00 -46.17
N ALA A 348 6.01 26.38 -45.71
CA ALA A 348 5.30 27.53 -46.24
C ALA A 348 6.09 28.84 -46.00
N VAL A 349 6.62 29.03 -44.79
CA VAL A 349 7.42 30.21 -44.45
C VAL A 349 8.76 30.24 -45.21
N LEU A 350 9.42 29.09 -45.34
CA LEU A 350 10.68 28.97 -46.09
C LEU A 350 10.49 29.22 -47.60
N LEU A 351 9.40 28.74 -48.21
CA LEU A 351 9.08 29.04 -49.61
C LEU A 351 8.90 30.54 -49.83
N ALA A 352 8.16 31.21 -48.94
CA ALA A 352 7.97 32.66 -49.02
C ALA A 352 9.30 33.44 -48.92
N ALA A 353 10.22 32.99 -48.06
CA ALA A 353 11.56 33.57 -47.98
C ALA A 353 12.37 33.35 -49.27
N LEU A 354 12.33 32.13 -49.82
CA LEU A 354 13.05 31.77 -51.05
C LEU A 354 12.53 32.50 -52.29
N ASP A 355 11.27 32.91 -52.32
CA ASP A 355 10.74 33.72 -53.43
C ASP A 355 11.33 35.13 -53.49
N SER A 356 11.95 35.59 -52.40
CA SER A 356 12.70 36.86 -52.31
C SER A 356 14.22 36.71 -52.45
N LEU A 357 14.70 35.51 -52.79
CA LEU A 357 16.12 35.18 -52.89
C LEU A 357 16.80 35.86 -54.09
N THR A 358 18.01 36.38 -53.87
CA THR A 358 18.87 36.90 -54.94
C THR A 358 19.74 35.77 -55.54
N PRO A 359 19.66 35.50 -56.86
CA PRO A 359 20.53 34.50 -57.49
C PRO A 359 22.01 34.82 -57.31
N GLY A 360 22.81 33.80 -56.98
CA GLY A 360 24.24 33.90 -56.70
C GLY A 360 24.59 34.16 -55.24
N SER A 361 23.61 34.36 -54.36
CA SER A 361 23.84 34.56 -52.92
C SER A 361 24.19 33.29 -52.18
N ARG A 362 24.89 33.44 -51.04
CA ARG A 362 25.09 32.39 -50.05
C ARG A 362 23.94 32.40 -49.06
N ILE A 363 23.34 31.23 -48.82
CA ILE A 363 22.20 31.07 -47.92
C ILE A 363 22.61 30.23 -46.71
N LEU A 364 22.22 30.69 -45.52
CA LEU A 364 22.30 29.91 -44.29
C LEU A 364 20.89 29.76 -43.72
N LEU A 365 20.40 28.54 -43.60
CA LEU A 365 19.21 28.22 -42.82
C LEU A 365 19.65 27.69 -41.46
N HIS A 366 19.22 28.31 -40.39
CA HIS A 366 19.42 27.77 -39.05
C HIS A 366 18.18 27.94 -38.19
N GLY A 367 17.96 27.05 -37.24
CA GLY A 367 16.78 27.13 -36.38
C GLY A 367 16.47 25.85 -35.60
N PHE A 368 15.28 25.84 -35.01
CA PHE A 368 14.79 24.80 -34.11
C PHE A 368 13.38 24.40 -34.52
N ILE A 369 13.14 23.10 -34.56
CA ILE A 369 11.85 22.46 -34.88
C ILE A 369 11.69 21.29 -33.90
N SER A 370 10.50 21.01 -33.37
CA SER A 370 10.34 19.98 -32.33
C SER A 370 10.48 18.55 -32.85
N GLU A 371 10.52 18.38 -34.17
CA GLU A 371 10.62 17.11 -34.87
C GLU A 371 11.89 16.28 -34.60
N ASP A 372 11.76 14.97 -34.78
CA ASP A 372 12.90 14.03 -34.74
C ASP A 372 13.98 14.36 -35.79
N ALA A 373 15.22 13.92 -35.52
CA ALA A 373 16.39 14.19 -36.35
C ALA A 373 16.18 13.81 -37.83
N GLY A 374 15.50 12.68 -38.11
CA GLY A 374 15.24 12.26 -39.49
C GLY A 374 14.40 13.26 -40.27
N VAL A 375 13.31 13.74 -39.67
CA VAL A 375 12.40 14.73 -40.28
C VAL A 375 13.09 16.08 -40.48
N ARG A 376 13.87 16.53 -39.50
CA ARG A 376 14.68 17.76 -39.61
C ARG A 376 15.69 17.69 -40.75
N GLN A 377 16.36 16.54 -40.92
CA GLN A 377 17.31 16.32 -42.01
C GLN A 377 16.63 16.33 -43.38
N GLU A 378 15.46 15.68 -43.51
CA GLU A 378 14.68 15.71 -44.75
C GLU A 378 14.22 17.12 -45.13
N LEU A 379 13.77 17.91 -44.14
CA LEU A 379 13.39 19.30 -44.34
C LEU A 379 14.59 20.16 -44.76
N ALA A 380 15.75 19.98 -44.12
CA ALA A 380 16.97 20.68 -44.47
C ALA A 380 17.41 20.35 -45.92
N ALA A 381 17.38 19.08 -46.30
CA ALA A 381 17.70 18.63 -47.65
C ALA A 381 16.72 19.17 -48.71
N TRP A 382 15.43 19.17 -48.39
CA TRP A 382 14.40 19.79 -49.23
C TRP A 382 14.67 21.28 -49.44
N PHE A 383 14.95 22.03 -48.36
CA PHE A 383 15.24 23.47 -48.45
C PHE A 383 16.49 23.73 -49.30
N GLN A 384 17.55 22.96 -49.09
CA GLN A 384 18.78 23.04 -49.87
C GLN A 384 18.50 22.86 -51.37
N ALA A 385 17.71 21.86 -51.76
CA ALA A 385 17.31 21.64 -53.13
C ALA A 385 16.50 22.82 -53.70
N GLN A 386 15.55 23.36 -52.95
CA GLN A 386 14.71 24.50 -53.36
C GLN A 386 15.51 25.79 -53.55
N ALA A 387 16.46 26.07 -52.66
CA ALA A 387 17.33 27.24 -52.72
C ALA A 387 18.31 27.18 -53.90
N LEU A 388 18.94 26.01 -54.13
CA LEU A 388 19.82 25.79 -55.28
C LEU A 388 19.06 25.90 -56.60
N GLN A 389 17.84 25.38 -56.68
CA GLN A 389 16.99 25.49 -57.87
C GLN A 389 16.63 26.95 -58.21
N ARG A 390 16.53 27.83 -57.20
CA ARG A 390 16.30 29.27 -57.35
C ARG A 390 17.59 30.08 -57.56
N GLY A 391 18.73 29.41 -57.69
CA GLY A 391 19.99 30.02 -58.11
C GLY A 391 20.91 30.44 -56.97
N ALA A 392 20.74 29.93 -55.73
CA ALA A 392 21.72 30.14 -54.66
C ALA A 392 23.11 29.58 -55.05
N ALA A 393 24.19 30.29 -54.68
CA ALA A 393 25.56 29.84 -54.96
C ALA A 393 26.03 28.75 -53.99
N SER A 394 25.64 28.84 -52.72
CA SER A 394 25.86 27.82 -51.69
C SER A 394 24.75 27.89 -50.66
N VAL A 395 24.45 26.76 -50.04
CA VAL A 395 23.41 26.65 -49.01
C VAL A 395 23.96 25.80 -47.87
N GLU A 396 23.98 26.39 -46.68
CA GLU A 396 24.31 25.73 -45.42
C GLU A 396 23.04 25.62 -44.57
N THR A 397 22.88 24.51 -43.85
CA THR A 397 21.67 24.23 -43.06
C THR A 397 22.05 23.69 -41.68
N GLU A 398 21.42 24.21 -40.63
CA GLU A 398 21.54 23.72 -39.25
C GLU A 398 20.16 23.79 -38.57
N LEU A 399 19.40 22.70 -38.67
CA LEU A 399 18.11 22.57 -37.97
C LEU A 399 18.29 21.68 -36.75
N LEU A 400 18.16 22.26 -35.56
CA LEU A 400 18.27 21.61 -34.26
C LEU A 400 16.90 21.27 -33.68
N CYS A 401 16.86 20.47 -32.61
CA CYS A 401 15.60 20.11 -31.96
C CYS A 401 15.11 21.24 -31.05
N ALA A 402 13.83 21.59 -31.12
CA ALA A 402 13.21 22.54 -30.20
C ALA A 402 13.01 21.96 -28.79
N TYR A 403 12.95 20.63 -28.64
CA TYR A 403 12.98 19.95 -27.33
C TYR A 403 14.41 19.81 -26.81
N LYS A 404 14.63 20.18 -25.54
CA LYS A 404 15.97 20.33 -24.92
C LYS A 404 16.97 20.99 -25.89
N PRO A 405 16.71 22.21 -26.36
CA PRO A 405 17.48 22.81 -27.45
C PRO A 405 18.94 23.05 -27.07
N GLY A 406 19.24 23.27 -25.78
CA GLY A 406 20.63 23.36 -25.29
C GLY A 406 21.38 22.03 -25.41
N LEU A 407 20.72 20.90 -25.12
CA LEU A 407 21.30 19.58 -25.29
C LEU A 407 21.49 19.24 -26.77
N SER A 408 20.48 19.48 -27.60
CA SER A 408 20.54 19.32 -29.06
C SER A 408 21.67 20.15 -29.66
N TRP A 409 21.83 21.43 -29.26
CA TRP A 409 22.94 22.28 -29.69
C TRP A 409 24.32 21.70 -29.32
N LEU A 410 24.47 21.23 -28.08
CA LEU A 410 25.74 20.64 -27.63
C LEU A 410 26.09 19.36 -28.40
N GLU A 411 25.12 18.46 -28.55
CA GLU A 411 25.32 17.13 -29.17
C GLU A 411 25.44 17.21 -30.70
N GLU A 412 24.60 18.01 -31.35
CA GLU A 412 24.46 18.01 -32.81
C GLU A 412 25.31 19.10 -33.51
N SER A 413 25.70 20.18 -32.81
CA SER A 413 26.50 21.28 -33.40
C SER A 413 27.85 21.48 -32.70
N PHE A 414 27.85 21.86 -31.41
CA PHE A 414 29.07 22.28 -30.71
C PHE A 414 30.11 21.14 -30.62
N ALA A 415 29.72 19.97 -30.13
CA ALA A 415 30.65 18.86 -29.94
C ALA A 415 31.25 18.33 -31.26
N PRO A 416 30.47 18.12 -32.35
CA PRO A 416 31.02 17.76 -33.66
C PRO A 416 32.02 18.81 -34.19
N ARG A 417 31.70 20.10 -34.08
CA ARG A 417 32.59 21.19 -34.49
C ARG A 417 33.88 21.23 -33.68
N ALA A 418 33.80 21.05 -32.36
CA ALA A 418 34.97 20.97 -31.49
C ALA A 418 35.83 19.73 -31.79
N ALA A 419 35.20 18.56 -32.02
CA ALA A 419 35.90 17.33 -32.38
C ALA A 419 36.67 17.48 -33.71
N ALA A 420 36.08 18.16 -34.71
CA ALA A 420 36.70 18.40 -36.01
C ALA A 420 37.98 19.26 -35.93
N LEU A 421 38.13 20.12 -34.91
CA LEU A 421 39.35 20.90 -34.68
C LEU A 421 40.51 20.03 -34.15
N GLY A 422 40.19 18.90 -33.51
CA GLY A 422 41.15 17.97 -32.92
C GLY A 422 41.85 18.51 -31.66
N GLY A 423 42.28 17.60 -30.79
CA GLY A 423 43.09 17.95 -29.61
C GLY A 423 42.32 18.55 -28.43
N VAL A 424 40.99 18.47 -28.41
CA VAL A 424 40.17 18.85 -27.25
C VAL A 424 40.53 17.97 -26.05
N LYS A 425 40.72 18.60 -24.89
CA LYS A 425 41.01 17.93 -23.60
C LYS A 425 40.05 18.32 -22.49
N ARG A 426 39.32 19.41 -22.64
CA ARG A 426 38.40 19.94 -21.62
C ARG A 426 37.31 20.78 -22.27
N VAL A 427 36.10 20.71 -21.75
CA VAL A 427 34.99 21.59 -22.13
C VAL A 427 34.43 22.26 -20.87
N GLU A 428 34.18 23.56 -20.95
CA GLU A 428 33.45 24.32 -19.93
C GLU A 428 32.11 24.76 -20.56
N ILE A 429 31.00 24.50 -19.87
CA ILE A 429 29.65 24.89 -20.27
C ILE A 429 29.09 25.80 -19.18
N PHE A 430 28.88 27.06 -19.54
CA PHE A 430 28.25 28.05 -18.70
C PHE A 430 26.76 28.07 -18.99
N PHE A 431 25.91 28.03 -17.95
CA PHE A 431 24.46 28.15 -18.09
C PHE A 431 23.95 29.40 -17.36
N ASN A 432 22.90 30.03 -17.86
CA ASN A 432 22.27 31.15 -17.18
C ASN A 432 21.56 30.65 -15.91
N PRO A 433 21.92 31.10 -14.70
CA PRO A 433 21.32 30.59 -13.47
C PRO A 433 19.90 31.14 -13.22
N HIS A 434 19.47 32.17 -13.95
CA HIS A 434 18.16 32.80 -13.74
C HIS A 434 17.05 32.04 -14.46
N LEU A 435 15.95 31.81 -13.74
CA LEU A 435 14.80 31.04 -14.21
C LEU A 435 14.06 31.71 -15.38
N ARG A 436 14.13 33.04 -15.52
CA ARG A 436 13.31 33.80 -16.50
C ARG A 436 14.02 35.05 -17.03
N PRO A 437 14.54 35.05 -18.26
CA PRO A 437 14.89 36.28 -18.96
C PRO A 437 13.61 37.02 -19.39
N GLY A 438 13.34 38.21 -18.86
CA GLY A 438 12.39 39.16 -19.49
C GLY A 438 11.03 39.43 -18.81
N MET A 439 10.73 38.87 -17.64
CA MET A 439 9.47 39.21 -16.94
C MET A 439 9.44 40.65 -16.41
N PRO A 440 8.33 41.40 -16.55
CA PRO A 440 8.10 42.59 -15.75
C PRO A 440 8.07 42.20 -14.27
N VAL A 441 8.77 42.97 -13.43
CA VAL A 441 8.95 42.69 -12.00
C VAL A 441 7.63 42.58 -11.23
N GLN A 442 6.49 43.00 -11.79
CA GLN A 442 5.20 43.10 -11.10
C GLN A 442 4.09 42.25 -11.75
N ARG A 443 3.26 41.63 -10.90
CA ARG A 443 1.98 41.01 -11.23
C ARG A 443 0.95 42.07 -11.67
N PRO A 444 -0.17 41.66 -12.32
CA PRO A 444 -1.28 42.56 -12.65
C PRO A 444 -1.89 43.28 -11.43
N ASP A 445 -1.72 42.73 -10.23
CA ASP A 445 -2.12 43.33 -8.94
C ASP A 445 -1.05 44.26 -8.31
N GLY A 446 0.09 44.45 -8.97
CA GLY A 446 1.20 45.29 -8.52
C GLY A 446 2.20 44.62 -7.57
N SER A 447 2.01 43.36 -7.19
CA SER A 447 2.96 42.64 -6.31
C SER A 447 4.20 42.13 -7.07
N PRO A 448 5.41 42.12 -6.47
CA PRO A 448 6.62 41.69 -7.16
C PRO A 448 6.66 40.18 -7.43
N TRP A 449 7.01 39.74 -8.64
CA TRP A 449 7.32 38.33 -8.93
C TRP A 449 8.60 37.85 -8.22
N GLN A 450 9.45 38.77 -7.76
CA GLN A 450 10.69 38.50 -7.03
C GLN A 450 10.50 37.60 -5.79
N GLN A 451 9.30 37.55 -5.18
CA GLN A 451 9.03 36.59 -4.09
C GLN A 451 9.07 35.11 -4.52
N VAL A 452 9.04 34.82 -5.82
CA VAL A 452 9.17 33.46 -6.38
C VAL A 452 10.64 33.15 -6.76
N ASP A 453 11.41 34.17 -7.15
CA ASP A 453 12.85 34.05 -7.40
C ASP A 453 13.68 34.06 -6.11
N ASP A 454 13.23 34.69 -5.02
CA ASP A 454 13.91 34.63 -3.72
C ASP A 454 13.79 33.26 -3.01
N LEU A 455 13.17 32.27 -3.68
CA LEU A 455 12.98 30.89 -3.20
C LEU A 455 13.92 29.89 -3.91
N VAL A 456 15.12 30.30 -4.38
CA VAL A 456 16.05 29.40 -5.11
C VAL A 456 16.65 28.32 -4.20
N ASP A 457 15.85 27.32 -3.91
CA ASP A 457 16.22 25.97 -3.47
C ASP A 457 16.08 24.95 -4.61
N LYS A 458 15.95 25.42 -5.87
CA LYS A 458 15.79 24.61 -7.08
C LYS A 458 17.07 24.63 -7.91
N PRO A 459 17.47 23.49 -8.53
CA PRO A 459 18.49 23.55 -9.58
C PRO A 459 18.02 24.47 -10.70
N PRO A 460 18.89 25.31 -11.29
CA PRO A 460 18.55 26.14 -12.43
C PRO A 460 17.95 25.28 -13.55
N ARG A 461 16.75 25.63 -14.04
CA ARG A 461 16.03 24.88 -15.09
C ARG A 461 16.94 24.53 -16.27
N TRP A 462 17.73 25.50 -16.72
CA TRP A 462 18.64 25.35 -17.84
C TRP A 462 19.74 24.31 -17.58
N LEU A 463 20.16 24.11 -16.33
CA LEU A 463 21.05 22.99 -16.03
C LEU A 463 20.31 21.64 -16.06
N GLN A 464 19.06 21.58 -15.57
CA GLN A 464 18.27 20.34 -15.60
C GLN A 464 18.00 19.84 -17.02
N GLU A 465 17.62 20.75 -17.92
CA GLU A 465 17.36 20.42 -19.34
C GLU A 465 18.63 20.00 -20.10
N LEU A 466 19.82 20.23 -19.54
CA LEU A 466 21.07 19.70 -20.07
C LEU A 466 21.35 18.25 -19.65
N TYR A 467 20.57 17.62 -18.77
CA TYR A 467 20.84 16.23 -18.39
C TYR A 467 20.56 15.25 -19.55
N PRO A 468 21.45 14.28 -19.88
CA PRO A 468 22.83 14.04 -19.38
C PRO A 468 23.94 14.43 -20.39
N ALA A 469 24.02 15.71 -20.79
CA ALA A 469 24.91 16.26 -21.82
C ALA A 469 26.38 15.81 -21.75
N ASP A 470 26.99 15.76 -20.56
CA ASP A 470 28.40 15.37 -20.43
C ASP A 470 28.65 13.92 -20.84
N GLU A 471 27.71 13.02 -20.57
CA GLU A 471 27.79 11.61 -20.97
C GLU A 471 27.53 11.43 -22.47
N LEU A 472 26.73 12.31 -23.09
CA LEU A 472 26.45 12.27 -24.53
C LEU A 472 27.57 12.87 -25.39
N ILE A 473 28.18 13.98 -24.96
CA ILE A 473 29.19 14.66 -25.78
C ILE A 473 30.64 14.19 -25.51
N ALA A 474 30.93 13.61 -24.34
CA ALA A 474 32.28 13.10 -24.05
C ALA A 474 32.78 12.08 -25.08
N PRO A 475 31.97 11.07 -25.50
CA PRO A 475 32.37 10.13 -26.54
C PRO A 475 32.63 10.79 -27.90
N LEU A 476 31.83 11.80 -28.28
CA LEU A 476 32.00 12.55 -29.53
C LEU A 476 33.33 13.30 -29.58
N LEU A 477 33.79 13.78 -28.42
CA LEU A 477 35.01 14.56 -28.26
C LEU A 477 36.25 13.69 -27.97
N GLY A 478 36.07 12.41 -27.64
CA GLY A 478 37.15 11.52 -27.21
C GLY A 478 37.79 11.93 -25.88
N ILE A 479 37.01 12.52 -24.97
CA ILE A 479 37.43 12.93 -23.62
C ILE A 479 36.61 12.16 -22.56
N ARG A 480 36.94 12.35 -21.28
CA ARG A 480 36.14 11.76 -20.19
C ARG A 480 35.02 12.72 -19.79
N LYS A 481 33.90 12.21 -19.27
CA LYS A 481 32.76 13.03 -18.81
C LYS A 481 33.16 14.01 -17.68
N GLU A 482 34.17 13.66 -16.88
CA GLU A 482 34.71 14.49 -15.81
C GLU A 482 35.48 15.71 -16.34
N ASP A 483 35.92 15.68 -17.60
CA ASP A 483 36.60 16.79 -18.27
C ASP A 483 35.60 17.80 -18.89
N ILE A 484 34.29 17.61 -18.64
CA ILE A 484 33.19 18.52 -19.01
C ILE A 484 32.64 19.14 -17.73
N LEU A 485 32.83 20.45 -17.60
CA LEU A 485 32.53 21.23 -16.40
C LEU A 485 31.32 22.14 -16.64
N PHE A 486 30.45 22.26 -15.64
CA PHE A 486 29.32 23.21 -15.64
C PHE A 486 29.60 24.36 -14.68
N ASP A 487 29.30 25.59 -15.09
CA ASP A 487 29.42 26.79 -14.25
C ASP A 487 28.31 27.79 -14.55
N ALA A 488 28.03 28.74 -13.66
CA ALA A 488 27.05 29.79 -13.91
C ALA A 488 27.63 30.84 -14.87
N TYR A 489 26.83 31.23 -15.86
CA TYR A 489 27.16 32.35 -16.74
C TYR A 489 26.96 33.68 -15.99
N THR A 490 28.02 34.48 -15.90
CA THR A 490 28.01 35.80 -15.22
C THR A 490 28.26 36.96 -16.19
N GLY A 491 28.21 36.71 -17.50
CA GLY A 491 28.43 37.75 -18.50
C GLY A 491 27.19 38.63 -18.70
N PRO A 492 27.34 39.79 -19.36
CA PRO A 492 26.25 40.76 -19.56
C PRO A 492 25.34 40.44 -20.75
N GLU A 493 25.69 39.43 -21.56
CA GLU A 493 24.96 39.08 -22.79
C GLU A 493 23.69 38.29 -22.46
N ASP A 494 22.61 38.53 -23.19
CA ASP A 494 21.37 37.77 -23.04
C ASP A 494 21.46 36.42 -23.75
N ILE A 495 22.14 35.47 -23.11
CA ILE A 495 22.31 34.09 -23.60
C ILE A 495 21.81 33.10 -22.54
N THR A 496 21.46 31.88 -22.99
CA THR A 496 21.11 30.78 -22.08
C THR A 496 22.33 29.94 -21.75
N TYR A 497 23.20 29.68 -22.73
CA TYR A 497 24.41 28.87 -22.55
C TYR A 497 25.62 29.47 -23.27
N GLU A 498 26.81 29.16 -22.78
CA GLU A 498 28.07 29.35 -23.48
C GLU A 498 28.95 28.12 -23.31
N ALA A 499 29.53 27.60 -24.39
CA ALA A 499 30.41 26.44 -24.35
C ALA A 499 31.81 26.80 -24.87
N ARG A 500 32.85 26.29 -24.19
CA ARG A 500 34.26 26.56 -24.47
C ARG A 500 35.06 25.26 -24.47
N ALA A 501 35.66 24.91 -25.61
CA ALA A 501 36.54 23.76 -25.74
C ALA A 501 38.01 24.18 -25.65
N TYR A 502 38.83 23.44 -24.92
CA TYR A 502 40.25 23.75 -24.68
C TYR A 502 41.16 22.59 -25.05
N ASP A 503 42.39 22.91 -25.49
CA ASP A 503 43.47 21.94 -25.66
C ASP A 503 44.23 21.65 -24.35
N GLU A 504 45.22 20.76 -24.41
CA GLU A 504 46.07 20.37 -23.28
C GLU A 504 46.82 21.55 -22.63
N LYS A 505 47.06 22.64 -23.37
CA LYS A 505 47.77 23.83 -22.88
C LYS A 505 46.81 24.88 -22.31
N GLY A 506 45.51 24.59 -22.25
CA GLY A 506 44.48 25.53 -21.80
C GLY A 506 44.13 26.61 -22.83
N ARG A 507 44.52 26.44 -24.10
CA ARG A 507 44.12 27.37 -25.17
C ARG A 507 42.70 27.02 -25.63
N CYS A 508 41.83 28.03 -25.69
CA CYS A 508 40.48 27.88 -26.21
C CYS A 508 40.52 27.61 -27.73
N LEU A 509 40.00 26.46 -28.14
CA LEU A 509 39.90 26.01 -29.53
C LEU A 509 38.59 26.48 -30.17
N LEU A 510 37.50 26.41 -29.42
CA LEU A 510 36.16 26.81 -29.83
C LEU A 510 35.46 27.49 -28.66
N ARG A 511 34.81 28.62 -28.94
CA ARG A 511 33.88 29.30 -28.04
C ARG A 511 32.60 29.54 -28.82
N ASP A 512 31.47 29.21 -28.22
CA ASP A 512 30.17 29.39 -28.83
C ASP A 512 29.12 29.72 -27.78
N ALA A 513 28.09 30.47 -28.15
CA ALA A 513 27.04 30.94 -27.25
C ALA A 513 25.66 30.65 -27.84
N PHE A 514 24.71 30.30 -26.98
CA PHE A 514 23.40 29.83 -27.40
C PHE A 514 22.27 30.42 -26.55
N LYS A 515 21.17 30.81 -27.20
CA LYS A 515 19.96 31.36 -26.59
C LYS A 515 18.77 30.47 -26.92
N VAL A 516 18.14 29.93 -25.88
CA VAL A 516 16.92 29.13 -25.99
C VAL A 516 15.73 30.03 -26.33
N ASN A 517 14.93 29.61 -27.31
CA ASN A 517 13.64 30.24 -27.61
C ASN A 517 12.56 29.61 -26.74
N VAL A 518 11.74 30.45 -26.11
CA VAL A 518 10.60 30.05 -25.29
C VAL A 518 9.34 30.78 -25.71
N SER A 519 8.20 30.15 -25.49
CA SER A 519 6.87 30.71 -25.70
C SER A 519 6.18 30.86 -24.35
N GLU A 520 5.99 32.09 -23.88
CA GLU A 520 5.34 32.34 -22.59
C GLU A 520 3.82 32.21 -22.70
N GLN A 521 3.22 31.40 -21.82
CA GLN A 521 1.78 31.20 -21.77
C GLN A 521 1.29 30.90 -20.35
N TRP A 522 0.00 31.15 -20.08
CA TRP A 522 -0.62 30.80 -18.80
C TRP A 522 -0.61 29.28 -18.59
N TYR A 523 -0.22 28.82 -17.41
CA TYR A 523 -0.25 27.39 -17.07
C TYR A 523 -1.67 26.84 -17.11
N LEU A 524 -2.63 27.58 -16.53
CA LEU A 524 -4.06 27.33 -16.63
C LEU A 524 -4.75 28.66 -16.95
N PRO A 525 -5.14 28.94 -18.22
CA PRO A 525 -5.68 30.25 -18.62
C PRO A 525 -6.94 30.68 -17.83
N ARG A 526 -7.77 29.73 -17.41
CA ARG A 526 -8.95 29.98 -16.55
C ARG A 526 -8.58 30.41 -15.13
N PHE A 527 -7.40 30.02 -14.67
CA PHE A 527 -6.89 30.18 -13.31
C PHE A 527 -5.52 30.88 -13.36
N PRO A 528 -5.45 32.17 -13.76
CA PRO A 528 -4.18 32.86 -13.98
C PRO A 528 -3.33 32.99 -12.71
N GLU A 529 -3.93 32.89 -11.52
CA GLU A 529 -3.21 32.85 -10.25
C GLU A 529 -2.28 31.63 -10.11
N GLN A 530 -2.44 30.62 -10.97
CA GLN A 530 -1.58 29.45 -11.04
C GLN A 530 -0.23 29.74 -11.73
N GLY A 531 -0.08 30.91 -12.36
CA GLY A 531 1.16 31.38 -12.98
C GLY A 531 1.28 31.07 -14.48
N VAL A 532 2.46 31.37 -15.04
CA VAL A 532 2.81 31.13 -16.45
C VAL A 532 3.91 30.08 -16.59
N CYS A 533 3.82 29.28 -17.64
CA CYS A 533 4.90 28.40 -18.10
C CYS A 533 5.59 29.01 -19.32
N ALA A 534 6.78 28.49 -19.62
CA ALA A 534 7.60 28.94 -20.74
C ALA A 534 8.20 27.73 -21.46
N PRO A 535 7.38 26.89 -22.12
CA PRO A 535 7.88 25.79 -22.95
C PRO A 535 8.84 26.31 -24.02
N THR A 536 9.76 25.44 -24.43
CA THR A 536 10.65 25.72 -25.55
C THR A 536 9.86 25.76 -26.85
N THR A 537 10.22 26.63 -27.79
CA THR A 537 9.47 26.81 -29.03
C THR A 537 10.37 26.80 -30.26
N GLY A 538 9.77 26.54 -31.42
CA GLY A 538 10.45 26.51 -32.70
C GLY A 538 10.79 27.92 -33.19
N ARG A 539 11.87 28.04 -33.97
CA ARG A 539 12.26 29.29 -34.63
C ARG A 539 13.12 28.99 -35.84
N ILE A 540 12.83 29.63 -36.96
CA ILE A 540 13.54 29.45 -38.22
C ILE A 540 14.09 30.79 -38.70
N VAL A 541 15.39 30.80 -39.00
CA VAL A 541 16.13 31.96 -39.50
C VAL A 541 16.78 31.59 -40.83
N VAL A 542 16.58 32.44 -41.84
CA VAL A 542 17.28 32.34 -43.13
C VAL A 542 18.11 33.59 -43.28
N GLU A 543 19.41 33.44 -43.55
CA GLU A 543 20.30 34.54 -43.87
C GLU A 543 20.76 34.47 -45.33
N GLN A 544 20.84 35.64 -45.96
CA GLN A 544 21.41 35.83 -47.29
C GLN A 544 22.66 36.72 -47.18
N ASP A 545 23.81 36.18 -47.56
CA ASP A 545 25.10 36.87 -47.52
C ASP A 545 25.40 37.51 -46.14
N GLY A 546 24.99 36.83 -45.05
CA GLY A 546 25.15 37.26 -43.66
C GLY A 546 24.13 38.31 -43.18
N ARG A 547 23.03 38.51 -43.91
CA ARG A 547 21.90 39.38 -43.49
C ARG A 547 20.62 38.57 -43.34
N PRO A 548 19.80 38.80 -42.30
CA PRO A 548 18.56 38.06 -42.11
C PRO A 548 17.57 38.36 -43.24
N LEU A 549 17.12 37.31 -43.92
CA LEU A 549 16.06 37.27 -44.91
C LEU A 549 14.72 36.86 -44.27
N LEU A 550 14.79 35.97 -43.27
CA LEU A 550 13.66 35.49 -42.49
C LEU A 550 14.10 35.31 -41.03
N ASP A 551 13.22 35.66 -40.11
CA ASP A 551 13.32 35.32 -38.70
C ASP A 551 11.90 35.11 -38.16
N HIS A 552 11.53 33.85 -37.90
CA HIS A 552 10.14 33.48 -37.61
C HIS A 552 10.05 32.45 -36.50
N VAL A 553 9.24 32.76 -35.47
CA VAL A 553 8.89 31.81 -34.41
C VAL A 553 7.79 30.88 -34.94
N ILE A 554 7.94 29.58 -34.68
CA ILE A 554 7.03 28.54 -35.13
C ILE A 554 6.53 27.80 -33.89
N ALA A 555 5.21 27.76 -33.71
CA ALA A 555 4.62 26.94 -32.66
C ALA A 555 4.86 25.45 -32.96
N THR A 556 5.41 24.75 -31.98
CA THR A 556 5.64 23.30 -32.03
C THR A 556 4.31 22.54 -32.02
N ASP A 557 4.34 21.28 -32.44
CA ASP A 557 3.15 20.43 -32.43
C ASP A 557 2.65 20.19 -30.99
N SER A 558 3.55 19.97 -30.04
CA SER A 558 3.22 19.90 -28.61
C SER A 558 2.56 21.18 -28.06
N GLU A 559 2.99 22.38 -28.48
CA GLU A 559 2.32 23.64 -28.10
C GLU A 559 0.89 23.73 -28.63
N ARG A 560 0.63 23.26 -29.86
CA ARG A 560 -0.72 23.23 -30.44
C ARG A 560 -1.63 22.26 -29.70
N LEU A 561 -1.13 21.07 -29.38
CA LEU A 561 -1.85 20.06 -28.61
C LEU A 561 -2.20 20.60 -27.21
N TRP A 562 -1.23 21.25 -26.55
CA TRP A 562 -1.45 21.90 -25.26
C TRP A 562 -2.55 22.98 -25.33
N ALA A 563 -2.54 23.81 -26.37
CA ALA A 563 -3.55 24.83 -26.57
C ALA A 563 -4.96 24.23 -26.71
N ILE A 564 -5.12 23.17 -27.51
CA ILE A 564 -6.39 22.44 -27.67
C ILE A 564 -6.86 21.85 -26.33
N TYR A 565 -5.94 21.25 -25.58
CA TYR A 565 -6.27 20.70 -24.27
C TYR A 565 -6.83 21.76 -23.31
N GLN A 566 -6.18 22.92 -23.25
CA GLN A 566 -6.57 24.02 -22.38
C GLN A 566 -7.85 24.75 -22.85
N GLN A 567 -8.03 24.94 -24.16
CA GLN A 567 -9.09 25.80 -24.71
C GLN A 567 -10.38 25.04 -25.03
N ASP A 568 -10.30 23.77 -25.39
CA ASP A 568 -11.45 22.99 -25.84
C ASP A 568 -11.79 21.87 -24.85
N ILE A 569 -10.80 21.07 -24.44
CA ILE A 569 -11.06 19.82 -23.71
C ILE A 569 -11.33 20.06 -22.21
N LEU A 570 -10.48 20.81 -21.53
CA LEU A 570 -10.66 21.11 -20.10
C LEU A 570 -11.97 21.89 -19.82
N PRO A 571 -12.38 22.88 -20.65
CA PRO A 571 -13.70 23.50 -20.51
C PRO A 571 -14.86 22.51 -20.72
N ALA A 572 -14.81 21.63 -21.73
CA ALA A 572 -15.84 20.62 -21.94
C ALA A 572 -15.94 19.63 -20.76
N LEU A 573 -14.80 19.24 -20.18
CA LEU A 573 -14.76 18.45 -18.93
C LEU A 573 -15.40 19.22 -17.77
N ALA A 574 -15.07 20.50 -17.59
CA ALA A 574 -15.64 21.34 -16.55
C ALA A 574 -17.17 21.45 -16.67
N ASP A 575 -17.67 21.68 -17.89
CA ASP A 575 -19.10 21.77 -18.16
C ASP A 575 -19.82 20.47 -17.79
N PHE A 576 -19.23 19.32 -18.13
CA PHE A 576 -19.76 18.02 -17.73
C PHE A 576 -19.79 17.84 -16.21
N ILE A 577 -18.69 18.11 -15.51
CA ILE A 577 -18.60 17.97 -14.04
C ILE A 577 -19.62 18.88 -13.35
N VAL A 578 -19.73 20.13 -13.80
CA VAL A 578 -20.70 21.10 -13.24
C VAL A 578 -22.14 20.66 -13.54
N SER A 579 -22.40 20.05 -14.71
CA SER A 579 -23.74 19.56 -15.08
C SER A 579 -24.26 18.43 -14.18
N LYS A 580 -23.37 17.72 -13.45
CA LYS A 580 -23.75 16.68 -12.48
C LYS A 580 -24.28 17.22 -11.15
N THR A 581 -24.25 18.53 -10.94
CA THR A 581 -24.66 19.16 -9.67
C THR A 581 -26.06 19.74 -9.71
N SER A 582 -26.70 19.80 -8.54
CA SER A 582 -27.96 20.51 -8.32
C SER A 582 -27.72 21.57 -7.25
N ASP A 583 -28.14 22.82 -7.48
CA ASP A 583 -28.20 23.90 -6.47
C ASP A 583 -26.94 24.14 -5.60
N GLY A 584 -25.76 24.17 -6.22
CA GLY A 584 -24.52 24.61 -5.55
C GLY A 584 -23.85 23.59 -4.62
N GLU A 585 -24.39 22.38 -4.51
CA GLU A 585 -23.74 21.28 -3.81
C GLU A 585 -22.64 20.62 -4.64
N ALA A 586 -21.60 20.12 -3.96
CA ALA A 586 -20.53 19.36 -4.60
C ALA A 586 -21.06 18.02 -5.13
N PRO A 587 -20.65 17.60 -6.35
CA PRO A 587 -21.02 16.30 -6.89
C PRO A 587 -20.37 15.18 -6.05
N GLN A 588 -21.06 14.04 -5.95
CA GLN A 588 -20.48 12.85 -5.33
C GLN A 588 -19.40 12.25 -6.25
N PRO A 589 -18.23 11.84 -5.72
CA PRO A 589 -17.22 11.16 -6.52
C PRO A 589 -17.70 9.77 -6.97
N PRO A 590 -17.25 9.28 -8.14
CA PRO A 590 -16.30 9.94 -9.04
C PRO A 590 -16.97 11.01 -9.92
N LEU A 591 -16.22 12.07 -10.24
CA LEU A 591 -16.72 13.17 -11.08
C LEU A 591 -16.93 12.73 -12.53
N PHE A 592 -16.10 11.82 -13.02
CA PHE A 592 -16.21 11.15 -14.32
C PHE A 592 -15.51 9.79 -14.26
N GLY A 593 -15.76 8.94 -15.26
CA GLY A 593 -15.12 7.63 -15.36
C GLY A 593 -13.68 7.76 -15.87
N ARG A 594 -13.52 8.25 -17.09
CA ARG A 594 -12.20 8.52 -17.69
C ARG A 594 -12.26 9.55 -18.83
N LEU A 595 -11.22 10.35 -18.96
CA LEU A 595 -10.92 11.21 -20.11
C LEU A 595 -9.73 10.62 -20.86
N VAL A 596 -9.96 10.07 -22.04
CA VAL A 596 -8.92 9.50 -22.90
C VAL A 596 -8.48 10.55 -23.91
N LEU A 597 -7.16 10.78 -24.01
CA LEU A 597 -6.54 11.66 -25.00
C LEU A 597 -5.66 10.81 -25.91
N ASP A 598 -6.21 10.36 -27.04
CA ASP A 598 -5.48 9.58 -28.05
C ASP A 598 -4.74 10.56 -28.96
N ILE A 599 -3.41 10.57 -28.90
CA ILE A 599 -2.54 11.58 -29.50
C ILE A 599 -1.52 10.89 -30.39
N CYS A 600 -1.31 11.39 -31.60
CA CYS A 600 -0.15 11.04 -32.43
C CYS A 600 0.76 12.26 -32.56
N ILE A 601 2.08 12.08 -32.38
CA ILE A 601 3.11 13.11 -32.59
C ILE A 601 4.36 12.52 -33.24
N SER A 602 5.19 13.35 -33.89
CA SER A 602 6.45 12.94 -34.54
C SER A 602 7.71 13.45 -33.85
N GLU A 603 7.56 13.95 -32.62
CA GLU A 603 8.64 14.50 -31.80
C GLU A 603 9.59 13.40 -31.23
N PRO A 604 10.79 13.76 -30.74
CA PRO A 604 11.83 12.81 -30.36
C PRO A 604 11.41 11.74 -29.35
N GLU A 605 11.86 10.52 -29.62
CA GLU A 605 11.75 9.34 -28.76
C GLU A 605 13.06 8.55 -28.84
N ARG A 606 13.92 8.68 -27.83
CA ARG A 606 15.26 8.07 -27.82
C ARG A 606 15.67 7.58 -26.42
N THR A 607 15.77 6.26 -26.25
CA THR A 607 16.44 5.65 -25.09
C THR A 607 17.94 5.91 -25.15
N LEU A 608 18.51 6.34 -24.03
CA LEU A 608 19.94 6.63 -23.89
C LEU A 608 20.70 5.40 -23.36
N PRO A 609 22.03 5.33 -23.56
CA PRO A 609 22.82 4.14 -23.22
C PRO A 609 23.06 3.92 -21.71
N THR A 610 22.65 4.85 -20.85
CA THR A 610 22.93 4.82 -19.40
C THR A 610 21.64 4.83 -18.59
N ARG A 611 21.59 4.03 -17.51
CA ARG A 611 20.61 4.12 -16.40
C ARG A 611 19.11 4.22 -16.80
N CYS A 612 18.71 3.64 -17.93
CA CYS A 612 17.35 3.81 -18.48
C CYS A 612 16.98 5.27 -18.81
N ASP A 613 17.95 6.18 -18.91
CA ASP A 613 17.70 7.59 -19.26
C ASP A 613 16.96 7.69 -20.61
N LEU A 614 16.01 8.61 -20.70
CA LEU A 614 15.11 8.75 -21.84
C LEU A 614 15.05 10.20 -22.34
N LEU A 615 15.03 10.38 -23.66
CA LEU A 615 14.64 11.63 -24.30
C LEU A 615 13.33 11.40 -25.03
N SER A 616 12.22 11.76 -24.39
CA SER A 616 10.89 11.56 -24.96
C SER A 616 10.03 12.79 -24.75
N MET A 617 9.66 13.46 -25.84
CA MET A 617 8.59 14.47 -25.77
C MET A 617 7.23 13.84 -25.52
N GLY A 618 7.03 12.59 -25.94
CA GLY A 618 5.81 11.85 -25.68
C GLY A 618 5.57 11.65 -24.20
N GLU A 619 6.57 11.17 -23.46
CA GLU A 619 6.45 11.02 -22.01
C GLU A 619 6.18 12.37 -21.34
N VAL A 620 6.97 13.41 -21.66
CA VAL A 620 6.80 14.75 -21.06
C VAL A 620 5.40 15.30 -21.32
N LEU A 621 4.88 15.17 -22.54
CA LEU A 621 3.53 15.61 -22.87
C LEU A 621 2.46 14.78 -22.11
N SER A 622 2.65 13.48 -21.97
CA SER A 622 1.75 12.62 -21.17
C SER A 622 1.67 13.11 -19.73
N GLU A 623 2.83 13.32 -19.11
CA GLU A 623 2.96 13.78 -17.73
C GLU A 623 2.34 15.18 -17.53
N ASP A 624 2.65 16.12 -18.43
CA ASP A 624 2.12 17.49 -18.40
C ASP A 624 0.58 17.52 -18.55
N LEU A 625 0.01 16.72 -19.46
CA LEU A 625 -1.45 16.62 -19.65
C LEU A 625 -2.14 16.04 -18.42
N PHE A 626 -1.57 14.98 -17.83
CA PHE A 626 -2.10 14.35 -16.62
C PHE A 626 -2.11 15.32 -15.43
N ASP A 627 -0.98 15.94 -15.14
CA ASP A 627 -0.82 16.85 -13.99
C ASP A 627 -1.65 18.12 -14.14
N ALA A 628 -1.70 18.69 -15.35
CA ALA A 628 -2.50 19.88 -15.60
C ALA A 628 -3.99 19.60 -15.51
N GLY A 629 -4.46 18.44 -15.97
CA GLY A 629 -5.85 18.04 -15.80
C GLY A 629 -6.21 17.87 -14.32
N LYS A 630 -5.36 17.23 -13.51
CA LYS A 630 -5.58 17.12 -12.05
C LYS A 630 -5.58 18.49 -11.37
N ALA A 631 -4.63 19.36 -11.72
CA ALA A 631 -4.56 20.72 -11.19
C ALA A 631 -5.79 21.54 -11.57
N PHE A 632 -6.26 21.43 -12.82
CA PHE A 632 -7.46 22.08 -13.32
C PHE A 632 -8.71 21.62 -12.55
N ILE A 633 -8.90 20.31 -12.35
CA ILE A 633 -10.03 19.77 -11.59
C ILE A 633 -9.98 20.25 -10.13
N SER A 634 -8.80 20.22 -9.50
CA SER A 634 -8.65 20.71 -8.12
C SER A 634 -8.97 22.21 -8.00
N ALA A 635 -8.54 23.03 -8.97
CA ALA A 635 -8.83 24.45 -9.00
C ALA A 635 -10.33 24.71 -9.25
N LEU A 636 -10.93 23.98 -10.19
CA LEU A 636 -12.37 24.03 -10.47
C LEU A 636 -13.20 23.68 -9.24
N CYS A 637 -12.85 22.60 -8.52
CA CYS A 637 -13.58 22.20 -7.32
C CYS A 637 -13.49 23.25 -6.21
N MET A 638 -12.31 23.85 -6.04
CA MET A 638 -12.12 24.95 -5.10
C MET A 638 -12.92 26.20 -5.48
N GLU A 639 -12.94 26.56 -6.78
CA GLU A 639 -13.72 27.69 -7.32
C GLU A 639 -15.23 27.49 -7.12
N LYS A 640 -15.75 26.29 -7.39
CA LYS A 640 -17.20 26.01 -7.40
C LYS A 640 -17.76 25.64 -6.03
N TRP A 641 -17.02 24.87 -5.23
CA TRP A 641 -17.53 24.27 -3.99
C TRP A 641 -16.67 24.54 -2.75
N GLY A 642 -15.53 25.24 -2.88
CA GLY A 642 -14.65 25.56 -1.75
C GLY A 642 -13.97 24.35 -1.12
N CYS A 643 -13.94 23.21 -1.82
CA CYS A 643 -13.31 21.97 -1.35
C CYS A 643 -12.54 21.27 -2.47
N ARG A 644 -11.63 20.37 -2.08
CA ARG A 644 -11.02 19.42 -3.01
C ARG A 644 -11.85 18.14 -3.01
N ILE A 645 -11.99 17.54 -4.19
CA ILE A 645 -12.64 16.23 -4.36
C ILE A 645 -11.55 15.26 -4.79
N ASP A 646 -11.20 14.37 -3.87
CA ASP A 646 -10.37 13.21 -4.17
C ASP A 646 -11.24 12.17 -4.90
N ALA A 647 -10.64 11.36 -5.77
CA ALA A 647 -11.35 10.44 -6.68
C ALA A 647 -12.12 11.13 -7.84
N ALA A 648 -11.48 12.02 -8.59
CA ALA A 648 -12.13 12.73 -9.69
C ALA A 648 -12.50 11.84 -10.91
N GLY A 649 -11.66 10.88 -11.26
CA GLY A 649 -11.72 10.12 -12.51
C GLY A 649 -10.35 10.06 -13.22
N LEU A 650 -10.19 9.10 -14.14
CA LEU A 650 -8.90 8.86 -14.81
C LEU A 650 -8.67 9.87 -15.94
N ILE A 651 -7.58 10.63 -15.91
CA ILE A 651 -7.07 11.32 -17.11
C ILE A 651 -6.04 10.40 -17.74
N LEU A 652 -6.26 10.01 -18.99
CA LEU A 652 -5.46 9.00 -19.70
C LEU A 652 -4.95 9.54 -21.04
N PRO A 653 -3.77 10.19 -21.05
CA PRO A 653 -3.03 10.42 -22.27
C PRO A 653 -2.53 9.09 -22.86
N ARG A 654 -2.86 8.84 -24.13
CA ARG A 654 -2.36 7.71 -24.93
C ARG A 654 -1.62 8.30 -26.11
N ILE A 655 -0.30 8.37 -25.99
CA ILE A 655 0.54 9.03 -26.99
C ILE A 655 1.19 7.99 -27.89
N HIS A 656 1.12 8.23 -29.19
CA HIS A 656 1.67 7.39 -30.25
C HIS A 656 2.75 8.17 -30.99
N ILE A 657 3.99 7.66 -30.99
CA ILE A 657 5.09 8.30 -31.73
C ILE A 657 5.07 7.81 -33.18
N ARG A 658 4.70 8.69 -34.12
CA ARG A 658 4.58 8.39 -35.55
C ARG A 658 4.94 9.63 -36.38
N THR A 659 5.83 9.46 -37.35
CA THR A 659 6.17 10.51 -38.31
C THR A 659 4.94 11.02 -39.07
N GLY A 660 4.75 12.33 -39.09
CA GLY A 660 3.67 13.01 -39.82
C GLY A 660 2.91 14.01 -38.95
N PRO A 661 1.79 14.55 -39.48
CA PRO A 661 1.02 15.58 -38.77
C PRO A 661 0.51 15.08 -37.42
N PRO A 662 0.49 15.94 -36.40
CA PRO A 662 -0.06 15.60 -35.10
C PRO A 662 -1.57 15.36 -35.22
N ARG A 663 -2.09 14.48 -34.35
CA ARG A 663 -3.53 14.21 -34.25
C ARG A 663 -3.92 14.09 -32.80
N MET A 664 -5.13 14.52 -32.47
CA MET A 664 -5.70 14.35 -31.15
C MET A 664 -7.16 13.95 -31.24
N THR A 665 -7.54 12.89 -30.53
CA THR A 665 -8.93 12.53 -30.25
C THR A 665 -9.13 12.51 -28.74
N ALA A 666 -10.02 13.38 -28.26
CA ALA A 666 -10.43 13.42 -26.86
C ALA A 666 -11.78 12.72 -26.69
N ALA A 667 -11.85 11.76 -25.78
CA ALA A 667 -13.06 11.03 -25.47
C ALA A 667 -13.32 10.99 -23.96
N LEU A 668 -14.43 11.59 -23.53
CA LEU A 668 -14.88 11.55 -22.14
C LEU A 668 -15.88 10.42 -21.95
N TYR A 669 -15.69 9.64 -20.89
CA TYR A 669 -16.57 8.57 -20.48
C TYR A 669 -16.99 8.73 -19.02
N ASP A 670 -18.19 8.25 -18.72
CA ASP A 670 -18.70 8.09 -17.36
C ASP A 670 -19.06 6.64 -17.10
N HIS A 671 -19.22 6.25 -15.84
CA HIS A 671 -19.71 4.91 -15.50
C HIS A 671 -21.17 4.73 -15.93
N LEU A 672 -21.58 3.51 -16.31
CA LEU A 672 -22.97 3.21 -16.71
C LEU A 672 -23.98 3.54 -15.59
N ALA A 673 -23.57 3.41 -14.33
CA ALA A 673 -24.32 3.88 -13.17
C ALA A 673 -23.43 4.10 -11.93
N PRO A 674 -23.80 5.03 -11.03
CA PRO A 674 -23.05 5.28 -9.80
C PRO A 674 -23.14 4.12 -8.79
N VAL A 675 -24.20 3.33 -8.87
CA VAL A 675 -24.43 2.13 -8.05
C VAL A 675 -24.94 0.99 -8.93
N PRO A 676 -24.82 -0.27 -8.50
CA PRO A 676 -25.48 -1.39 -9.15
C PRO A 676 -26.99 -1.16 -9.27
N ARG A 677 -27.61 -1.55 -10.40
CA ARG A 677 -29.06 -1.41 -10.61
C ARG A 677 -29.62 -2.44 -11.59
N ILE A 678 -30.87 -2.84 -11.38
CA ILE A 678 -31.60 -3.78 -12.26
C ILE A 678 -32.84 -3.07 -12.81
N LEU A 679 -32.89 -2.92 -14.13
CA LEU A 679 -33.99 -2.31 -14.87
C LEU A 679 -34.93 -3.42 -15.39
N HIS A 680 -36.17 -3.42 -14.90
CA HIS A 680 -37.20 -4.36 -15.33
C HIS A 680 -38.49 -3.62 -15.69
N ARG A 681 -39.49 -4.33 -16.25
CA ARG A 681 -40.76 -3.73 -16.71
C ARG A 681 -41.52 -2.90 -15.66
N GLY A 682 -41.25 -3.12 -14.37
CA GLY A 682 -41.94 -2.46 -13.25
C GLY A 682 -41.14 -1.33 -12.59
N GLY A 683 -39.91 -1.04 -13.04
CA GLY A 683 -39.09 0.02 -12.47
C GLY A 683 -37.59 -0.31 -12.40
N ILE A 684 -36.87 0.48 -11.60
CA ILE A 684 -35.45 0.34 -11.31
C ILE A 684 -35.31 -0.19 -9.88
N LEU A 685 -34.50 -1.23 -9.71
CA LEU A 685 -34.13 -1.78 -8.40
C LEU A 685 -32.67 -1.43 -8.12
N GLU A 686 -32.41 -0.85 -6.95
CA GLU A 686 -31.09 -0.42 -6.49
C GLU A 686 -30.80 -0.96 -5.07
N PRO A 687 -29.52 -0.94 -4.61
CA PRO A 687 -29.16 -1.24 -3.25
C PRO A 687 -30.03 -0.46 -2.24
N SER A 688 -30.65 -1.18 -1.31
CA SER A 688 -31.56 -0.58 -0.35
C SER A 688 -30.80 0.15 0.77
N CYS A 689 -31.26 1.36 1.10
CA CYS A 689 -30.84 2.07 2.30
C CYS A 689 -31.54 1.58 3.58
N GLU A 690 -32.53 0.68 3.47
CA GLU A 690 -33.22 0.11 4.63
C GLU A 690 -32.24 -0.63 5.54
N ASP A 691 -32.46 -0.50 6.85
CA ASP A 691 -31.68 -1.19 7.85
C ASP A 691 -31.94 -2.70 7.81
N ALA A 692 -30.85 -3.45 7.74
CA ALA A 692 -30.83 -4.88 7.96
C ALA A 692 -29.71 -5.20 8.96
N THR A 693 -30.02 -6.08 9.91
CA THR A 693 -29.03 -6.63 10.82
C THR A 693 -28.93 -8.14 10.61
N VAL A 694 -27.70 -8.64 10.63
CA VAL A 694 -27.39 -10.06 10.51
C VAL A 694 -26.45 -10.40 11.65
N ARG A 695 -26.78 -11.44 12.40
CA ARG A 695 -25.98 -11.92 13.54
C ARG A 695 -26.02 -13.44 13.58
N VAL A 696 -24.95 -14.08 14.03
CA VAL A 696 -24.98 -15.51 14.35
C VAL A 696 -25.57 -15.66 15.74
N THR A 697 -26.68 -16.38 15.86
CA THR A 697 -27.39 -16.57 17.14
C THR A 697 -27.32 -17.98 17.66
N GLN A 698 -27.02 -18.92 16.77
CA GLN A 698 -26.78 -20.31 17.10
C GLN A 698 -25.68 -20.89 16.20
N VAL A 699 -24.95 -21.86 16.71
CA VAL A 699 -24.06 -22.72 15.91
C VAL A 699 -24.35 -24.16 16.30
N SER A 700 -24.73 -24.97 15.33
CA SER A 700 -25.00 -26.40 15.48
C SER A 700 -23.88 -27.24 14.86
N TRP A 701 -24.01 -28.56 14.94
CA TRP A 701 -23.02 -29.52 14.46
C TRP A 701 -23.69 -30.63 13.66
N ASP A 702 -23.20 -30.89 12.44
CA ASP A 702 -23.72 -31.95 11.58
C ASP A 702 -23.06 -33.33 11.81
N GLY A 703 -22.15 -33.42 12.79
CA GLY A 703 -21.34 -34.60 13.08
C GLY A 703 -19.88 -34.48 12.62
N GLU A 704 -19.57 -33.57 11.70
CA GLU A 704 -18.20 -33.31 11.23
C GLU A 704 -17.82 -31.83 11.28
N ARG A 705 -18.73 -30.93 10.89
CA ARG A 705 -18.49 -29.49 10.69
C ARG A 705 -19.50 -28.63 11.42
N LEU A 706 -19.08 -27.40 11.73
CA LEU A 706 -19.97 -26.40 12.31
C LEU A 706 -20.99 -25.89 11.29
N VAL A 707 -22.20 -25.62 11.77
CA VAL A 707 -23.31 -25.06 10.98
C VAL A 707 -23.79 -23.77 11.65
N PRO A 708 -23.38 -22.58 11.17
CA PRO A 708 -23.83 -21.29 11.72
C PRO A 708 -25.29 -21.00 11.37
N HIS A 709 -26.03 -20.46 12.34
CA HIS A 709 -27.39 -19.97 12.19
C HIS A 709 -27.40 -18.44 12.26
N PHE A 710 -27.69 -17.81 11.13
CA PHE A 710 -27.80 -16.37 10.98
C PHE A 710 -29.24 -15.91 11.26
N THR A 711 -29.43 -15.02 12.23
CA THR A 711 -30.68 -14.29 12.40
C THR A 711 -30.59 -12.99 11.61
N VAL A 712 -31.51 -12.84 10.65
CA VAL A 712 -31.67 -11.67 9.79
C VAL A 712 -32.89 -10.90 10.27
N SER A 713 -32.70 -9.65 10.70
CA SER A 713 -33.79 -8.73 11.01
C SER A 713 -33.84 -7.64 9.96
N CYS A 714 -34.90 -7.64 9.16
CA CYS A 714 -35.16 -6.69 8.08
C CYS A 714 -36.68 -6.59 7.81
N SER A 715 -37.07 -5.72 6.88
CA SER A 715 -38.45 -5.62 6.36
C SER A 715 -38.85 -6.86 5.53
N ASP A 716 -40.17 -7.04 5.33
CA ASP A 716 -40.71 -8.13 4.49
C ASP A 716 -40.23 -8.06 3.03
N SER A 717 -40.01 -6.85 2.51
CA SER A 717 -39.50 -6.63 1.15
C SER A 717 -38.07 -7.16 0.98
N LEU A 718 -37.21 -6.95 1.98
CA LEU A 718 -35.86 -7.48 2.01
C LEU A 718 -35.83 -9.00 2.28
N ALA A 719 -36.71 -9.48 3.17
CA ALA A 719 -36.79 -10.89 3.54
C ALA A 719 -37.10 -11.80 2.33
N ALA A 720 -37.87 -11.31 1.35
CA ALA A 720 -38.19 -12.03 0.12
C ALA A 720 -36.94 -12.46 -0.70
N ARG A 721 -35.78 -11.83 -0.47
CA ARG A 721 -34.52 -12.11 -1.17
C ARG A 721 -33.74 -13.29 -0.58
N LEU A 722 -34.08 -13.73 0.63
CA LEU A 722 -33.35 -14.79 1.33
C LEU A 722 -33.52 -16.17 0.68
N ALA A 723 -34.72 -16.51 0.22
CA ALA A 723 -34.99 -17.80 -0.44
C ALA A 723 -34.21 -17.99 -1.76
N PRO A 724 -34.19 -17.04 -2.72
CA PRO A 724 -33.35 -17.16 -3.90
C PRO A 724 -31.86 -17.13 -3.56
N LEU A 725 -31.43 -16.31 -2.59
CA LEU A 725 -30.04 -16.29 -2.11
C LEU A 725 -29.61 -17.66 -1.54
N ALA A 726 -30.46 -18.29 -0.73
CA ALA A 726 -30.25 -19.64 -0.19
C ALA A 726 -30.04 -20.67 -1.29
N SER A 727 -30.91 -20.64 -2.31
CA SER A 727 -30.85 -21.56 -3.45
C SER A 727 -29.57 -21.40 -4.27
N LEU A 728 -29.18 -20.16 -4.59
CA LEU A 728 -27.94 -19.87 -5.33
C LEU A 728 -26.70 -20.26 -4.52
N THR A 729 -26.73 -20.04 -3.20
CA THR A 729 -25.65 -20.43 -2.28
C THR A 729 -25.50 -21.95 -2.20
N GLN A 730 -26.60 -22.69 -2.13
CA GLN A 730 -26.58 -24.15 -2.17
C GLN A 730 -26.00 -24.71 -3.48
N GLN A 731 -26.17 -23.98 -4.59
CA GLN A 731 -25.61 -24.33 -5.90
C GLN A 731 -24.12 -23.97 -6.04
N GLY A 732 -23.53 -23.26 -5.05
CA GLY A 732 -22.14 -22.80 -5.10
C GLY A 732 -21.90 -21.60 -6.02
N VAL A 733 -22.95 -20.86 -6.36
CA VAL A 733 -22.86 -19.69 -7.26
C VAL A 733 -22.38 -18.43 -6.53
N THR A 734 -22.64 -18.34 -5.22
CA THR A 734 -22.44 -17.13 -4.43
C THR A 734 -21.05 -17.08 -3.78
N ALA A 735 -20.51 -15.88 -3.60
CA ALA A 735 -19.29 -15.68 -2.82
C ALA A 735 -19.48 -16.14 -1.37
N LEU A 736 -20.69 -16.04 -0.82
CA LEU A 736 -21.04 -16.56 0.50
C LEU A 736 -20.81 -18.07 0.63
N ALA A 737 -21.05 -18.86 -0.43
CA ALA A 737 -20.79 -20.31 -0.42
C ALA A 737 -19.28 -20.59 -0.28
N HIS A 738 -18.43 -19.79 -0.93
CA HIS A 738 -16.98 -19.89 -0.83
C HIS A 738 -16.46 -19.44 0.53
N LEU A 739 -16.96 -18.31 1.05
CA LEU A 739 -16.58 -17.82 2.38
C LEU A 739 -16.80 -18.89 3.46
N LEU A 740 -17.92 -19.63 3.38
CA LEU A 740 -18.31 -20.65 4.36
C LEU A 740 -17.87 -22.06 3.99
N ALA A 741 -16.90 -22.21 3.09
CA ALA A 741 -16.40 -23.50 2.62
C ALA A 741 -15.93 -24.49 3.73
N LEU A 742 -15.56 -23.96 4.92
CA LEU A 742 -15.18 -24.76 6.10
C LEU A 742 -16.37 -25.23 6.96
N CYS A 743 -17.58 -24.76 6.66
CA CYS A 743 -18.81 -25.16 7.33
C CYS A 743 -19.47 -26.34 6.61
N GLY A 744 -20.37 -27.06 7.30
CA GLY A 744 -21.19 -28.12 6.69
C GLY A 744 -22.44 -27.58 5.98
N GLY A 745 -22.92 -26.44 6.45
CA GLY A 745 -24.10 -25.76 5.94
C GLY A 745 -24.26 -24.40 6.60
N MET A 746 -25.38 -23.73 6.35
CA MET A 746 -25.84 -22.58 7.12
C MET A 746 -27.35 -22.63 7.31
N VAL A 747 -27.84 -21.90 8.31
CA VAL A 747 -29.29 -21.67 8.49
C VAL A 747 -29.54 -20.16 8.55
N MET A 748 -30.58 -19.69 7.87
CA MET A 748 -31.03 -18.30 7.94
C MET A 748 -32.42 -18.23 8.57
N HIS A 749 -32.54 -17.46 9.66
CA HIS A 749 -33.78 -17.18 10.37
C HIS A 749 -34.20 -15.74 10.10
N CYS A 750 -35.44 -15.53 9.65
CA CYS A 750 -35.99 -14.19 9.44
C CYS A 750 -37.49 -14.19 9.79
N GLY A 751 -37.86 -13.51 10.87
CA GLY A 751 -39.22 -13.60 11.42
C GLY A 751 -39.56 -15.06 11.77
N GLY A 752 -40.62 -15.61 11.17
CA GLY A 752 -41.01 -17.02 11.32
C GLY A 752 -40.42 -17.97 10.27
N ALA A 753 -39.64 -17.47 9.30
CA ALA A 753 -39.06 -18.29 8.25
C ALA A 753 -37.69 -18.84 8.67
N CYS A 754 -37.42 -20.10 8.30
CA CYS A 754 -36.16 -20.79 8.51
C CYS A 754 -35.73 -21.46 7.20
N LEU A 755 -34.55 -21.10 6.70
CA LEU A 755 -33.98 -21.62 5.46
C LEU A 755 -32.67 -22.34 5.78
N SER A 756 -32.62 -23.65 5.53
CA SER A 756 -31.38 -24.43 5.66
C SER A 756 -30.71 -24.59 4.30
N VAL A 757 -29.39 -24.39 4.27
CA VAL A 757 -28.56 -24.43 3.06
C VAL A 757 -27.45 -25.45 3.31
N THR A 758 -27.40 -26.48 2.47
CA THR A 758 -26.24 -27.39 2.41
C THR A 758 -25.17 -26.74 1.56
N LEU A 759 -23.95 -26.58 2.08
CA LEU A 759 -22.87 -25.95 1.34
C LEU A 759 -22.15 -26.98 0.46
N PRO A 760 -21.72 -26.61 -0.76
CA PRO A 760 -20.94 -27.50 -1.60
C PRO A 760 -19.62 -27.84 -0.89
N PRO A 761 -19.12 -29.08 -1.02
CA PRO A 761 -17.86 -29.46 -0.37
C PRO A 761 -16.71 -28.67 -0.98
N ALA A 762 -15.92 -28.03 -0.12
CA ALA A 762 -14.68 -27.39 -0.54
C ALA A 762 -13.70 -28.45 -1.07
N PRO A 763 -13.10 -28.25 -2.26
CA PRO A 763 -12.02 -29.12 -2.70
C PRO A 763 -10.84 -29.00 -1.70
N PRO A 764 -10.14 -30.10 -1.39
CA PRO A 764 -8.98 -30.05 -0.53
C PRO A 764 -7.90 -29.15 -1.15
N ALA A 765 -7.26 -28.33 -0.33
CA ALA A 765 -6.13 -27.53 -0.76
C ALA A 765 -5.02 -28.44 -1.27
N VAL A 766 -4.57 -28.21 -2.51
CA VAL A 766 -3.48 -28.97 -3.13
C VAL A 766 -2.18 -28.21 -2.89
N LYS A 767 -1.18 -28.86 -2.29
CA LYS A 767 0.14 -28.29 -1.97
C LYS A 767 1.26 -29.10 -2.64
N ASP A 768 1.32 -29.07 -3.96
CA ASP A 768 2.14 -29.97 -4.80
C ASP A 768 3.19 -29.27 -5.66
N LEU A 769 3.33 -27.94 -5.57
CA LEU A 769 4.37 -27.18 -6.27
C LEU A 769 5.54 -26.82 -5.35
N THR A 770 6.72 -26.64 -5.92
CA THR A 770 7.91 -26.11 -5.25
C THR A 770 8.19 -24.70 -5.74
N VAL A 771 8.53 -23.77 -4.83
CA VAL A 771 8.74 -22.36 -5.19
C VAL A 771 9.82 -22.16 -6.26
N ASP A 772 10.86 -22.99 -6.27
CA ASP A 772 11.95 -22.94 -7.26
C ASP A 772 11.51 -23.26 -8.70
N ALA A 773 10.31 -23.83 -8.87
CA ALA A 773 9.74 -24.16 -10.18
C ALA A 773 8.85 -23.03 -10.73
N LEU A 774 8.63 -21.96 -9.97
CA LEU A 774 7.82 -20.81 -10.39
C LEU A 774 8.72 -19.77 -11.05
N ASP A 775 8.17 -19.08 -12.06
CA ASP A 775 8.83 -17.93 -12.68
C ASP A 775 8.56 -16.68 -11.85
N LEU A 776 9.57 -16.26 -11.08
CA LEU A 776 9.53 -15.09 -10.19
C LEU A 776 10.62 -14.11 -10.66
N PRO A 777 10.37 -13.30 -11.69
CA PRO A 777 11.40 -12.49 -12.32
C PRO A 777 11.87 -11.33 -11.43
N LEU A 778 13.14 -10.94 -11.60
CA LEU A 778 13.73 -9.75 -10.96
C LEU A 778 14.00 -8.61 -11.95
N ASP A 779 14.10 -8.94 -13.23
CA ASP A 779 14.57 -8.07 -14.31
C ASP A 779 13.45 -7.63 -15.25
N ARG A 780 12.24 -8.17 -15.11
CA ARG A 780 11.05 -7.70 -15.84
C ARG A 780 9.91 -7.42 -14.87
N VAL A 781 9.10 -6.43 -15.23
CA VAL A 781 7.92 -6.04 -14.45
C VAL A 781 6.91 -7.18 -14.41
N ILE A 782 6.40 -7.46 -13.20
CA ILE A 782 5.31 -8.42 -12.98
C ILE A 782 3.98 -7.69 -13.17
N GLY A 783 3.29 -7.98 -14.27
CA GLY A 783 1.97 -7.42 -14.57
C GLY A 783 0.87 -7.95 -13.65
N TYR A 784 -0.32 -7.34 -13.69
CA TYR A 784 -1.46 -7.79 -12.87
C TYR A 784 -1.84 -9.23 -13.20
N GLU A 785 -2.08 -9.56 -14.47
CA GLU A 785 -2.49 -10.92 -14.87
C GLU A 785 -1.42 -11.97 -14.59
N GLU A 786 -0.14 -11.59 -14.73
CA GLU A 786 0.99 -12.45 -14.37
C GLU A 786 1.03 -12.70 -12.86
N TRP A 787 0.83 -11.66 -12.04
CA TRP A 787 0.73 -11.80 -10.59
C TRP A 787 -0.44 -12.69 -10.17
N GLN A 788 -1.62 -12.55 -10.81
CA GLN A 788 -2.76 -13.44 -10.55
C GLN A 788 -2.41 -14.92 -10.83
N HIS A 789 -1.65 -15.18 -11.89
CA HIS A 789 -1.17 -16.53 -12.19
C HIS A 789 -0.17 -17.03 -11.14
N ILE A 790 0.81 -16.21 -10.78
CA ILE A 790 1.82 -16.50 -9.76
C ILE A 790 1.15 -16.78 -8.41
N ALA A 791 0.21 -15.95 -7.96
CA ALA A 791 -0.50 -16.12 -6.70
C ALA A 791 -1.22 -17.48 -6.62
N ARG A 792 -1.93 -17.89 -7.69
CA ARG A 792 -2.59 -19.21 -7.76
C ARG A 792 -1.59 -20.37 -7.74
N GLN A 793 -0.38 -20.20 -8.29
CA GLN A 793 0.68 -21.19 -8.17
C GLN A 793 1.26 -21.23 -6.74
N LEU A 794 1.49 -20.07 -6.12
CA LEU A 794 1.97 -19.96 -4.74
C LEU A 794 0.98 -20.56 -3.72
N MET A 795 -0.32 -20.49 -3.98
CA MET A 795 -1.33 -21.20 -3.18
C MET A 795 -1.07 -22.72 -3.12
N ARG A 796 -0.36 -23.29 -4.09
CA ARG A 796 0.02 -24.71 -4.14
C ARG A 796 1.41 -25.01 -3.59
N VAL A 797 2.12 -24.01 -3.06
CA VAL A 797 3.44 -24.19 -2.46
C VAL A 797 3.30 -24.50 -0.95
N PRO A 798 3.85 -25.63 -0.46
CA PRO A 798 3.90 -25.93 0.96
C PRO A 798 4.66 -24.85 1.75
N GLY A 799 4.22 -24.56 2.98
CA GLY A 799 4.86 -23.56 3.83
C GLY A 799 4.47 -22.11 3.54
N LEU A 800 3.65 -21.87 2.50
CA LEU A 800 3.03 -20.58 2.23
C LEU A 800 1.52 -20.65 2.43
N ASP A 801 0.97 -19.56 2.93
CA ASP A 801 -0.45 -19.27 2.93
C ASP A 801 -0.72 -18.05 2.04
N VAL A 802 -1.58 -18.23 1.04
CA VAL A 802 -1.86 -17.22 0.00
C VAL A 802 -3.36 -17.18 -0.18
N TYR A 803 -3.93 -15.98 -0.06
CA TYR A 803 -5.39 -15.83 -0.01
C TYR A 803 -5.84 -14.47 -0.58
N PRO A 804 -7.07 -14.38 -1.11
CA PRO A 804 -7.65 -13.11 -1.55
C PRO A 804 -7.94 -12.20 -0.34
N ALA A 805 -7.26 -11.05 -0.28
CA ALA A 805 -7.39 -10.09 0.81
C ALA A 805 -8.51 -9.06 0.58
N GLY A 806 -8.81 -8.74 -0.67
CA GLY A 806 -9.86 -7.80 -1.03
C GLY A 806 -10.03 -7.64 -2.54
N THR A 807 -10.92 -6.73 -2.93
CA THR A 807 -11.26 -6.45 -4.32
C THR A 807 -11.29 -4.95 -4.55
N THR A 808 -10.76 -4.49 -5.67
CA THR A 808 -10.73 -3.06 -6.06
C THR A 808 -12.09 -2.54 -6.52
N PHE A 809 -12.21 -1.23 -6.74
CA PHE A 809 -13.40 -0.61 -7.33
C PHE A 809 -13.80 -1.25 -8.68
N TYR A 810 -12.85 -1.60 -9.54
CA TYR A 810 -13.13 -2.28 -10.82
C TYR A 810 -13.15 -3.81 -10.75
N GLY A 811 -13.19 -4.40 -9.55
CA GLY A 811 -13.43 -5.84 -9.38
C GLY A 811 -12.18 -6.72 -9.46
N ARG A 812 -10.98 -6.15 -9.36
CA ARG A 812 -9.71 -6.91 -9.38
C ARG A 812 -9.33 -7.42 -8.00
N THR A 813 -8.84 -8.66 -7.94
CA THR A 813 -8.49 -9.32 -6.68
C THR A 813 -7.09 -8.92 -6.20
N ILE A 814 -7.01 -8.49 -4.95
CA ILE A 814 -5.75 -8.24 -4.22
C ILE A 814 -5.43 -9.49 -3.40
N TYR A 815 -4.21 -10.02 -3.53
CA TYR A 815 -3.75 -11.18 -2.75
C TYR A 815 -2.78 -10.76 -1.64
N ALA A 816 -2.86 -11.48 -0.52
CA ALA A 816 -1.85 -11.44 0.52
C ALA A 816 -1.11 -12.77 0.62
N VAL A 817 0.13 -12.71 1.11
CA VAL A 817 1.01 -13.87 1.30
C VAL A 817 1.59 -13.86 2.71
N GLU A 818 1.54 -15.00 3.38
CA GLU A 818 2.12 -15.24 4.70
C GLU A 818 2.93 -16.54 4.71
N PRO A 819 4.02 -16.63 5.47
CA PRO A 819 4.61 -17.92 5.77
C PRO A 819 3.66 -18.70 6.70
N ALA A 820 3.37 -19.95 6.36
CA ALA A 820 2.42 -20.77 7.10
C ALA A 820 2.94 -21.05 8.52
N CYS A 821 2.09 -20.84 9.53
CA CYS A 821 2.47 -21.08 10.92
C CYS A 821 2.71 -22.58 11.15
N PRO A 822 3.88 -22.99 11.67
CA PRO A 822 4.20 -24.41 11.86
C PRO A 822 3.55 -25.02 13.11
N LEU A 823 2.96 -24.20 13.99
CA LEU A 823 2.38 -24.65 15.25
C LEU A 823 1.10 -25.48 15.02
N PRO A 824 0.94 -26.64 15.67
CA PRO A 824 -0.21 -27.49 15.46
C PRO A 824 -1.45 -27.02 16.22
N GLY A 825 -2.63 -27.39 15.71
CA GLY A 825 -3.91 -27.10 16.36
C GLY A 825 -4.39 -25.68 16.12
N TYR A 826 -5.18 -25.16 17.06
CA TYR A 826 -5.59 -23.76 17.03
C TYR A 826 -4.42 -22.86 17.43
N VAL A 827 -4.20 -21.76 16.72
CA VAL A 827 -3.14 -20.80 17.00
C VAL A 827 -3.78 -19.44 17.26
N SER A 828 -3.57 -18.88 18.45
CA SER A 828 -4.13 -17.57 18.79
C SER A 828 -3.27 -16.44 18.22
N THR A 829 -3.88 -15.58 17.42
CA THR A 829 -3.25 -14.35 16.92
C THR A 829 -2.86 -13.42 18.07
N VAL A 830 -3.71 -13.31 19.11
CA VAL A 830 -3.41 -12.50 20.31
C VAL A 830 -2.11 -12.98 20.95
N LYS A 831 -1.95 -14.28 21.17
CA LYS A 831 -0.74 -14.84 21.81
C LYS A 831 0.49 -14.77 20.91
N ARG A 832 0.33 -14.87 19.58
CA ARG A 832 1.43 -14.61 18.65
C ARG A 832 1.91 -13.17 18.72
N LEU A 833 0.98 -12.21 18.76
CA LEU A 833 1.29 -10.77 18.90
C LEU A 833 1.90 -10.41 20.26
N LEU A 834 1.63 -11.20 21.30
CA LEU A 834 2.33 -11.08 22.58
C LEU A 834 3.72 -11.73 22.54
N ARG A 835 3.88 -12.86 21.85
CA ARG A 835 5.13 -13.64 21.82
C ARG A 835 6.24 -13.00 21.00
N GLY A 836 5.90 -12.33 19.89
CA GLY A 836 6.90 -11.83 18.97
C GLY A 836 6.45 -10.63 18.13
N PRO A 837 7.36 -10.06 17.33
CA PRO A 837 7.08 -8.93 16.46
C PRO A 837 6.02 -9.23 15.39
N SER A 838 5.40 -8.19 14.85
CA SER A 838 4.56 -8.26 13.65
C SER A 838 4.98 -7.24 12.59
N LEU A 839 5.11 -7.71 11.35
CA LEU A 839 5.51 -6.94 10.16
C LEU A 839 4.44 -7.03 9.07
N LEU A 840 4.06 -5.88 8.53
CA LEU A 840 3.27 -5.77 7.31
C LEU A 840 4.12 -5.11 6.23
N ILE A 841 4.16 -5.69 5.03
CA ILE A 841 4.93 -5.16 3.90
C ILE A 841 4.00 -5.00 2.70
N GLY A 842 3.77 -3.75 2.30
CA GLY A 842 2.99 -3.40 1.12
C GLY A 842 3.89 -3.11 -0.06
N GLY A 843 3.45 -3.45 -1.26
CA GLY A 843 4.12 -3.11 -2.51
C GLY A 843 3.11 -2.69 -3.56
N ARG A 844 3.55 -1.80 -4.46
CA ARG A 844 2.72 -1.23 -5.54
C ARG A 844 1.46 -0.58 -4.96
N HIS A 845 1.64 0.24 -3.92
CA HIS A 845 0.67 1.28 -3.64
C HIS A 845 0.51 2.09 -4.91
N HIS A 846 1.58 2.67 -5.44
CA HIS A 846 1.53 3.22 -6.78
C HIS A 846 1.88 2.15 -7.80
N ALA A 847 1.07 2.06 -8.85
CA ALA A 847 1.19 0.91 -9.74
C ALA A 847 2.48 0.96 -10.57
N ASN A 848 2.96 2.15 -10.94
CA ASN A 848 4.18 2.34 -11.75
C ASN A 848 5.50 2.06 -11.01
N GLU A 849 5.45 1.90 -9.69
CA GLU A 849 6.61 1.59 -8.83
C GLU A 849 6.87 0.07 -8.81
N VAL A 850 7.49 -0.39 -9.89
CA VAL A 850 7.40 -1.79 -10.33
C VAL A 850 8.25 -2.77 -9.51
N SER A 851 9.40 -2.33 -9.01
CA SER A 851 10.40 -3.19 -8.35
C SER A 851 9.91 -3.76 -7.02
N ALA A 852 8.89 -3.15 -6.42
CA ALA A 852 8.25 -3.63 -5.21
C ALA A 852 7.74 -5.07 -5.34
N SER A 853 6.99 -5.35 -6.42
CA SER A 853 6.44 -6.69 -6.68
C SER A 853 7.54 -7.72 -6.94
N ASN A 854 8.61 -7.33 -7.64
CA ASN A 854 9.78 -8.16 -7.91
C ASN A 854 10.56 -8.51 -6.62
N ALA A 855 10.82 -7.51 -5.78
CA ALA A 855 11.50 -7.71 -4.49
C ALA A 855 10.69 -8.61 -3.55
N LEU A 856 9.37 -8.44 -3.53
CA LEU A 856 8.48 -9.28 -2.73
C LEU A 856 8.35 -10.70 -3.29
N ALA A 857 8.38 -10.88 -4.61
CA ALA A 857 8.47 -12.21 -5.22
C ALA A 857 9.76 -12.95 -4.80
N GLN A 858 10.90 -12.24 -4.80
CA GLN A 858 12.17 -12.79 -4.31
C GLN A 858 12.13 -13.10 -2.81
N LEU A 859 11.49 -12.24 -2.00
CA LEU A 859 11.26 -12.52 -0.59
C LEU A 859 10.41 -13.78 -0.40
N ILE A 860 9.32 -13.94 -1.15
CA ILE A 860 8.47 -15.12 -1.10
C ILE A 860 9.27 -16.39 -1.45
N GLN A 861 10.14 -16.31 -2.46
CA GLN A 861 11.05 -17.40 -2.81
C GLN A 861 11.96 -17.78 -1.64
N SER A 862 12.61 -16.79 -0.99
CA SER A 862 13.42 -17.01 0.21
C SER A 862 12.59 -17.62 1.35
N LEU A 863 11.37 -17.10 1.57
CA LEU A 863 10.49 -17.55 2.65
C LEU A 863 10.04 -19.01 2.51
N ALA A 864 9.78 -19.45 1.27
CA ALA A 864 9.36 -20.82 0.98
C ALA A 864 10.53 -21.80 0.82
N GLY A 865 11.67 -21.34 0.28
CA GLY A 865 12.82 -22.19 -0.03
C GLY A 865 13.77 -22.42 1.14
N GLU A 866 13.91 -21.46 2.06
CA GLU A 866 14.94 -21.51 3.10
C GLU A 866 14.44 -22.19 4.39
N PRO A 867 15.17 -23.17 4.96
CA PRO A 867 14.82 -23.78 6.24
C PRO A 867 14.72 -22.77 7.40
N GLN A 868 15.53 -21.71 7.37
CA GLN A 868 15.54 -20.66 8.39
C GLN A 868 14.28 -19.79 8.33
N ALA A 869 13.67 -19.63 7.16
CA ALA A 869 12.43 -18.87 7.02
C ALA A 869 11.23 -19.54 7.69
N ARG A 870 11.22 -20.87 7.80
CA ARG A 870 10.21 -21.60 8.60
C ARG A 870 10.26 -21.23 10.08
N ALA A 871 11.44 -20.89 10.61
CA ALA A 871 11.58 -20.42 11.99
C ALA A 871 10.96 -19.02 12.18
N LEU A 872 11.04 -18.14 11.17
CA LEU A 872 10.42 -16.82 11.22
C LEU A 872 8.90 -16.89 11.46
N ALA A 873 8.22 -17.86 10.83
CA ALA A 873 6.77 -18.04 11.00
C ALA A 873 6.36 -18.44 12.44
N ASP A 874 7.28 -19.01 13.23
CA ASP A 874 7.09 -19.29 14.65
C ASP A 874 7.47 -18.10 15.55
N GLU A 875 8.49 -17.34 15.15
CA GLU A 875 9.07 -16.23 15.91
C GLU A 875 8.32 -14.89 15.76
N MET A 876 7.65 -14.67 14.63
CA MET A 876 6.96 -13.41 14.32
C MET A 876 5.74 -13.61 13.39
N ILE A 877 4.94 -12.55 13.23
CA ILE A 877 3.93 -12.45 12.16
C ILE A 877 4.51 -11.62 11.01
N LEU A 878 4.45 -12.15 9.79
CA LEU A 878 4.91 -11.48 8.58
C LEU A 878 3.83 -11.61 7.50
N THR A 879 3.31 -10.49 7.03
CA THR A 879 2.29 -10.45 5.98
C THR A 879 2.73 -9.55 4.84
N LEU A 880 2.59 -10.03 3.62
CA LEU A 880 2.97 -9.33 2.39
C LEU A 880 1.72 -9.01 1.55
N ILE A 881 1.65 -7.81 0.98
CA ILE A 881 0.69 -7.41 -0.05
C ILE A 881 1.51 -7.00 -1.28
N PRO A 882 1.85 -7.93 -2.19
CA PRO A 882 2.79 -7.64 -3.27
C PRO A 882 2.28 -6.69 -4.37
N MET A 883 0.96 -6.55 -4.47
CA MET A 883 0.33 -5.65 -5.43
C MET A 883 -0.98 -5.12 -4.87
N GLU A 884 -0.94 -3.90 -4.33
CA GLU A 884 -2.11 -3.27 -3.70
C GLU A 884 -2.99 -2.54 -4.72
N ASN A 885 -2.42 -1.69 -5.57
CA ASN A 885 -3.13 -0.99 -6.65
C ASN A 885 -3.25 -1.88 -7.90
N ALA A 886 -4.10 -2.90 -7.80
CA ALA A 886 -4.33 -3.86 -8.86
C ALA A 886 -4.96 -3.23 -10.13
N ASP A 887 -5.81 -2.21 -9.98
CA ASP A 887 -6.43 -1.53 -11.13
C ASP A 887 -5.42 -0.66 -11.90
N GLY A 888 -4.57 0.09 -11.19
CA GLY A 888 -3.47 0.83 -11.80
C GLY A 888 -2.44 -0.10 -12.44
N ALA A 889 -2.14 -1.26 -11.83
CA ALA A 889 -1.19 -2.22 -12.39
C ALA A 889 -1.69 -2.82 -13.72
N ALA A 890 -2.99 -3.10 -13.82
CA ALA A 890 -3.58 -3.55 -15.09
C ALA A 890 -3.58 -2.46 -16.17
N LEU A 891 -3.74 -1.19 -15.78
CA LEU A 891 -3.62 -0.06 -16.71
C LEU A 891 -2.16 0.11 -17.18
N LEU A 892 -1.20 -0.03 -16.27
CA LEU A 892 0.23 0.02 -16.58
C LEU A 892 0.62 -1.05 -17.61
N ASP A 893 0.08 -2.27 -17.48
CA ASP A 893 0.27 -3.35 -18.44
C ASP A 893 -0.26 -3.02 -19.84
N GLU A 894 -1.27 -2.15 -19.95
CA GLU A 894 -1.76 -1.65 -21.23
C GLU A 894 -0.77 -0.65 -21.84
N LEU A 895 -0.36 0.36 -21.07
CA LEU A 895 0.46 1.46 -21.57
C LEU A 895 1.89 1.03 -21.91
N ARG A 896 2.47 0.12 -21.13
CA ARG A 896 3.84 -0.37 -21.34
C ARG A 896 4.02 -1.25 -22.57
N ARG A 897 2.94 -1.71 -23.22
CA ARG A 897 3.04 -2.46 -24.50
C ARG A 897 3.59 -1.60 -25.62
N GLU A 898 3.30 -0.30 -25.61
CA GLU A 898 3.82 0.64 -26.60
C GLU A 898 5.07 1.34 -26.08
N HIS A 899 5.03 1.82 -24.83
CA HIS A 899 6.13 2.58 -24.24
C HIS A 899 6.63 1.91 -22.95
N PRO A 900 7.45 0.85 -23.03
CA PRO A 900 7.85 0.07 -21.86
C PRO A 900 8.76 0.82 -20.88
N GLY A 901 9.44 1.87 -21.35
CA GLY A 901 10.43 2.65 -20.59
C GLY A 901 9.93 3.98 -20.02
N TRP A 902 8.66 4.33 -20.20
CA TRP A 902 8.08 5.55 -19.60
C TRP A 902 7.65 5.28 -18.14
N ALA A 903 7.59 6.35 -17.34
CA ALA A 903 7.16 6.35 -15.94
C ALA A 903 5.66 6.05 -15.78
N HIS A 904 4.81 6.56 -16.69
CA HIS A 904 3.35 6.34 -16.71
C HIS A 904 2.61 6.76 -15.42
N HIS A 905 2.78 7.99 -14.93
CA HIS A 905 2.11 8.43 -13.69
C HIS A 905 0.58 8.49 -13.79
N SER A 906 0.00 8.34 -14.99
CA SER A 906 -1.44 8.04 -15.14
C SER A 906 -1.89 6.77 -14.38
N CYS A 907 -0.95 5.88 -14.05
CA CYS A 907 -1.18 4.66 -13.27
C CYS A 907 -0.81 4.81 -11.78
N TYR A 908 -0.28 5.95 -11.36
CA TYR A 908 0.24 6.18 -10.00
C TYR A 908 -0.84 5.87 -8.96
N THR A 909 -2.01 6.51 -9.05
CA THR A 909 -3.17 6.15 -8.22
C THR A 909 -4.03 5.07 -8.88
N PRO A 910 -4.89 4.36 -8.12
CA PRO A 910 -6.04 3.67 -8.70
C PRO A 910 -6.80 4.57 -9.69
N PRO A 911 -7.46 4.05 -10.74
CA PRO A 911 -7.95 4.87 -11.85
C PRO A 911 -9.00 5.93 -11.48
N LEU A 912 -9.54 5.93 -10.26
CA LEU A 912 -10.38 7.03 -9.81
C LEU A 912 -9.59 8.28 -9.39
N GLY A 913 -8.27 8.19 -9.22
CA GLY A 913 -7.40 9.34 -8.94
C GLY A 913 -7.15 9.61 -7.45
N ARG A 914 -7.57 8.71 -6.55
CA ARG A 914 -7.38 8.84 -5.10
C ARG A 914 -6.24 7.96 -4.62
N ASP A 915 -5.35 8.53 -3.83
CA ASP A 915 -4.23 7.85 -3.17
C ASP A 915 -4.74 6.80 -2.16
N LEU A 916 -4.08 5.63 -2.09
CA LEU A 916 -4.53 4.51 -1.27
C LEU A 916 -4.48 4.81 0.23
N TYR A 917 -3.49 5.58 0.71
CA TYR A 917 -3.43 5.95 2.13
C TYR A 917 -4.68 6.71 2.58
N ALA A 918 -5.24 7.55 1.70
CA ALA A 918 -6.46 8.29 1.98
C ALA A 918 -7.70 7.39 2.05
N MET A 919 -7.62 6.15 1.54
CA MET A 919 -8.69 5.16 1.52
C MET A 919 -8.64 4.20 2.72
N TYR A 920 -7.49 4.08 3.40
CA TYR A 920 -7.34 3.19 4.55
C TYR A 920 -8.27 3.57 5.71
N PHE A 921 -8.93 2.55 6.26
CA PHE A 921 -9.93 2.64 7.32
C PHE A 921 -11.11 3.57 6.99
N GLN A 922 -11.39 3.81 5.71
CA GLN A 922 -12.60 4.48 5.23
C GLN A 922 -13.57 3.44 4.70
N ASP A 923 -14.87 3.58 4.96
CA ASP A 923 -15.87 2.65 4.45
C ASP A 923 -16.40 3.07 3.06
N GLY A 924 -17.08 2.15 2.37
CA GLY A 924 -17.81 2.43 1.14
C GLY A 924 -17.10 1.99 -0.15
N GLN A 925 -17.89 1.87 -1.22
CA GLN A 925 -17.43 1.29 -2.49
C GLN A 925 -16.30 2.08 -3.15
N ILE A 926 -16.32 3.41 -3.04
CA ILE A 926 -15.26 4.27 -3.57
C ILE A 926 -13.91 4.03 -2.89
N ASN A 927 -13.90 3.40 -1.71
CA ASN A 927 -12.73 3.08 -0.90
C ASN A 927 -12.42 1.57 -0.91
N ALA A 928 -12.95 0.80 -1.86
CA ALA A 928 -12.83 -0.65 -1.92
C ALA A 928 -11.35 -1.12 -1.93
N ASP A 929 -10.50 -0.41 -2.67
CA ASP A 929 -9.07 -0.70 -2.84
C ASP A 929 -8.32 -0.70 -1.50
N GLY A 930 -8.65 0.21 -0.57
CA GLY A 930 -8.03 0.30 0.75
C GLY A 930 -8.54 -0.72 1.78
N GLN A 931 -9.54 -1.54 1.46
CA GLN A 931 -10.13 -2.50 2.40
C GLN A 931 -9.22 -3.69 2.68
N ALA A 932 -8.47 -4.17 1.68
CA ALA A 932 -7.55 -5.29 1.83
C ALA A 932 -6.51 -4.97 2.92
N PHE A 933 -5.86 -3.81 2.80
CA PHE A 933 -4.92 -3.30 3.80
C PHE A 933 -5.55 -3.14 5.17
N SER A 934 -6.69 -2.46 5.24
CA SER A 934 -7.38 -2.15 6.51
C SER A 934 -7.78 -3.42 7.27
N GLY A 935 -8.26 -4.44 6.56
CA GLY A 935 -8.60 -5.75 7.13
C GLY A 935 -7.38 -6.48 7.67
N ILE A 936 -6.30 -6.53 6.89
CA ILE A 936 -5.04 -7.16 7.32
C ILE A 936 -4.45 -6.43 8.53
N TYR A 937 -4.37 -5.10 8.50
CA TYR A 937 -3.83 -4.30 9.60
C TYR A 937 -4.54 -4.59 10.92
N ARG A 938 -5.87 -4.69 10.93
CA ARG A 938 -6.66 -5.00 12.14
C ARG A 938 -6.37 -6.39 12.70
N ARG A 939 -6.04 -7.36 11.83
CA ARG A 939 -5.69 -8.73 12.25
C ARG A 939 -4.25 -8.83 12.76
N VAL A 940 -3.31 -8.14 12.12
CA VAL A 940 -1.87 -8.34 12.36
C VAL A 940 -1.22 -7.28 13.25
N LEU A 941 -1.88 -6.15 13.49
CA LEU A 941 -1.46 -5.07 14.40
C LEU A 941 0.06 -4.81 14.34
N PRO A 942 0.60 -4.42 13.17
CA PRO A 942 2.03 -4.47 12.88
C PRO A 942 2.84 -3.55 13.80
N ASP A 943 3.96 -4.03 14.36
CA ASP A 943 4.97 -3.19 14.99
C ASP A 943 5.69 -2.32 13.95
N VAL A 944 5.86 -2.88 12.75
CA VAL A 944 6.53 -2.24 11.61
C VAL A 944 5.70 -2.38 10.35
N PHE A 945 5.51 -1.25 9.66
CA PHE A 945 4.98 -1.21 8.30
C PHE A 945 6.06 -0.76 7.33
N ILE A 946 6.31 -1.56 6.28
CA ILE A 946 7.21 -1.23 5.18
C ILE A 946 6.36 -1.01 3.94
N ASP A 947 6.48 0.18 3.37
CA ASP A 947 5.81 0.53 2.13
C ASP A 947 6.84 0.58 1.00
N VAL A 948 6.80 -0.38 0.08
CA VAL A 948 7.79 -0.54 -0.97
C VAL A 948 7.34 0.23 -2.21
N HIS A 949 8.01 1.35 -2.47
CA HIS A 949 7.70 2.35 -3.49
C HIS A 949 8.82 2.49 -4.54
N GLY A 950 8.72 3.53 -5.36
CA GLY A 950 9.60 3.83 -6.46
C GLY A 950 9.53 5.31 -6.85
N VAL A 951 10.55 5.75 -7.57
CA VAL A 951 10.64 7.07 -8.20
C VAL A 951 11.07 6.87 -9.65
N PRO A 952 10.88 7.88 -10.52
CA PRO A 952 11.33 7.84 -11.91
C PRO A 952 12.77 7.33 -12.05
N ALA A 953 13.00 6.35 -12.94
CA ALA A 953 14.33 5.81 -13.17
C ALA A 953 15.24 6.79 -13.95
N HIS A 954 14.68 7.86 -14.50
CA HIS A 954 15.35 8.89 -15.27
C HIS A 954 14.86 10.29 -14.88
N ASP A 955 15.29 11.31 -15.60
CA ASP A 955 14.87 12.68 -15.32
C ASP A 955 13.38 12.87 -15.56
N TRP A 956 12.66 13.27 -14.51
CA TRP A 956 11.26 13.64 -14.61
C TRP A 956 11.14 15.11 -15.02
N GLN A 957 10.61 15.34 -16.22
CA GLN A 957 10.60 16.64 -16.87
C GLN A 957 9.20 17.16 -17.17
N HIS A 958 9.10 18.49 -17.21
CA HIS A 958 7.89 19.21 -17.57
C HIS A 958 8.23 20.40 -18.47
N GLN A 959 7.56 20.50 -19.62
CA GLN A 959 7.63 21.68 -20.48
C GLN A 959 6.56 22.70 -20.09
N PHE A 960 5.33 22.20 -19.93
CA PHE A 960 4.14 22.99 -19.70
C PHE A 960 3.77 23.05 -18.22
N ALA A 961 3.99 21.99 -17.42
CA ALA A 961 3.70 21.98 -15.98
C ALA A 961 4.89 22.36 -15.07
N SER A 962 5.94 22.99 -15.63
CA SER A 962 7.23 23.26 -14.95
C SER A 962 7.14 24.07 -13.64
N LEU A 963 6.05 24.81 -13.40
CA LEU A 963 5.81 25.54 -12.15
C LEU A 963 5.53 24.63 -10.95
N ARG A 964 4.95 23.45 -11.20
CA ARG A 964 4.47 22.51 -10.18
C ARG A 964 5.26 21.21 -10.10
N GLY A 965 6.23 21.00 -10.99
CA GLY A 965 7.09 19.80 -11.02
C GLY A 965 7.73 19.46 -9.66
N TYR A 966 7.99 18.18 -9.46
CA TYR A 966 8.36 17.62 -8.16
C TYR A 966 9.66 18.20 -7.62
N LYS A 967 9.57 18.81 -6.44
CA LYS A 967 10.67 19.56 -5.85
C LYS A 967 11.70 18.64 -5.22
N GLY A 968 12.69 18.18 -5.98
CA GLY A 968 13.86 17.49 -5.45
C GLY A 968 13.98 15.99 -5.71
N LEU A 969 12.97 15.39 -6.37
CA LEU A 969 13.00 14.04 -6.95
C LEU A 969 12.97 14.06 -8.49
N TRP A 970 13.17 15.22 -9.12
CA TRP A 970 13.23 15.36 -10.58
C TRP A 970 14.33 14.50 -11.23
N LEU A 971 15.36 14.14 -10.47
CA LEU A 971 16.38 13.17 -10.83
C LEU A 971 16.70 12.35 -9.57
N PRO A 972 16.82 11.02 -9.65
CA PRO A 972 17.14 10.20 -8.49
C PRO A 972 18.49 10.56 -7.87
N ARG A 973 18.50 10.74 -6.54
CA ARG A 973 19.71 11.06 -5.75
C ARG A 973 20.52 9.83 -5.35
N ALA A 974 19.88 8.67 -5.41
CA ALA A 974 20.32 7.39 -4.88
C ALA A 974 19.59 6.30 -5.67
N LEU A 975 20.13 5.08 -5.69
CA LEU A 975 19.39 3.93 -6.26
C LEU A 975 18.15 3.63 -5.41
N ILE A 976 18.26 3.81 -4.09
CA ILE A 976 17.18 3.66 -3.13
C ILE A 976 17.34 4.69 -2.01
N CYS A 977 16.24 5.25 -1.53
CA CYS A 977 16.20 6.10 -0.32
C CYS A 977 15.04 5.71 0.60
N GLY A 978 15.10 6.18 1.85
CA GLY A 978 14.10 5.85 2.89
C GLY A 978 13.38 7.08 3.43
N PHE A 979 12.05 7.03 3.52
CA PHE A 979 11.20 8.06 4.12
C PHE A 979 10.63 7.56 5.44
N TYR A 980 11.01 8.19 6.55
CA TYR A 980 10.58 7.81 7.89
C TYR A 980 9.51 8.77 8.39
N TRP A 981 8.26 8.29 8.43
CA TRP A 981 7.12 9.02 8.96
C TRP A 981 6.97 8.68 10.44
N TYR A 982 7.05 9.68 11.33
CA TYR A 982 7.00 9.41 12.77
C TYR A 982 6.25 10.48 13.55
N CYS A 983 5.64 10.04 14.67
CA CYS A 983 5.02 10.95 15.61
C CYS A 983 6.08 11.70 16.43
N SER A 984 6.06 13.03 16.38
CA SER A 984 7.03 13.90 17.05
C SER A 984 6.68 14.23 18.51
N ASP A 985 5.53 13.77 19.00
CA ASP A 985 5.11 13.94 20.39
C ASP A 985 6.09 13.26 21.36
N SER A 986 6.47 13.97 22.43
CA SER A 986 7.44 13.48 23.44
C SER A 986 7.05 12.17 24.15
N ARG A 987 5.78 11.77 24.10
CA ARG A 987 5.28 10.51 24.65
C ARG A 987 5.71 9.29 23.82
N TYR A 988 6.08 9.48 22.55
CA TYR A 988 6.51 8.43 21.63
C TYR A 988 8.00 8.53 21.25
N THR A 989 8.82 9.13 22.12
CA THR A 989 10.25 9.36 21.84
C THR A 989 11.02 8.07 21.52
N ASP A 990 10.68 6.95 22.15
CA ASP A 990 11.33 5.67 21.89
C ASP A 990 10.93 5.05 20.54
N ASN A 991 9.79 5.42 19.94
CA ASN A 991 9.46 5.04 18.56
C ASN A 991 10.50 5.67 17.61
N PHE A 992 10.82 6.96 17.78
CA PHE A 992 11.84 7.62 16.96
C PHE A 992 13.23 6.99 17.14
N ARG A 993 13.61 6.64 18.39
CA ARG A 993 14.87 5.90 18.64
C ARG A 993 14.90 4.56 17.90
N LEU A 994 13.78 3.83 17.89
CA LEU A 994 13.66 2.58 17.13
C LEU A 994 13.82 2.82 15.62
N ASN A 995 13.20 3.86 15.06
CA ASN A 995 13.35 4.22 13.64
C ASN A 995 14.81 4.55 13.28
N ARG A 996 15.54 5.26 14.15
CA ARG A 996 16.98 5.56 13.95
C ARG A 996 17.82 4.29 13.92
N ALA A 997 17.62 3.42 14.90
CA ALA A 997 18.31 2.13 14.99
C ALA A 997 18.00 1.22 13.80
N TRP A 998 16.75 1.24 13.34
CA TRP A 998 16.32 0.57 12.12
C TRP A 998 17.09 1.07 10.89
N ALA A 999 17.08 2.38 10.67
CA ALA A 999 17.75 3.02 9.53
C ALA A 999 19.25 2.68 9.48
N ASP A 1000 19.91 2.66 10.64
CA ASP A 1000 21.32 2.27 10.75
C ASP A 1000 21.56 0.79 10.42
N SER A 1001 20.66 -0.10 10.85
CA SER A 1001 20.73 -1.53 10.55
C SER A 1001 20.59 -1.81 9.06
N VAL A 1002 19.56 -1.22 8.45
CA VAL A 1002 19.31 -1.28 7.01
C VAL A 1002 20.52 -0.77 6.23
N SER A 1003 21.00 0.43 6.57
CA SER A 1003 22.11 1.06 5.86
C SER A 1003 23.36 0.18 5.85
N ARG A 1004 23.71 -0.43 6.99
CA ARG A 1004 24.83 -1.37 7.08
C ARG A 1004 24.63 -2.61 6.19
N ALA A 1005 23.43 -3.20 6.19
CA ALA A 1005 23.14 -4.37 5.39
C ALA A 1005 23.19 -4.05 3.89
N TYR A 1006 22.57 -2.94 3.48
CA TYR A 1006 22.56 -2.46 2.10
C TYR A 1006 23.98 -2.22 1.56
N PHE A 1007 24.82 -1.48 2.29
CA PHE A 1007 26.19 -1.18 1.88
C PHE A 1007 27.19 -2.32 2.11
N SER A 1008 26.74 -3.50 2.53
CA SER A 1008 27.55 -4.72 2.47
C SER A 1008 27.66 -5.28 1.04
N HIS A 1009 26.78 -4.82 0.12
CA HIS A 1009 26.80 -5.17 -1.30
C HIS A 1009 27.62 -4.15 -2.12
N PRO A 1010 28.82 -4.53 -2.64
CA PRO A 1010 29.69 -3.59 -3.36
C PRO A 1010 29.07 -2.99 -4.62
N GLU A 1011 28.25 -3.77 -5.33
CA GLU A 1011 27.51 -3.36 -6.52
C GLU A 1011 26.52 -2.23 -6.21
N LEU A 1012 25.68 -2.40 -5.18
CA LEU A 1012 24.72 -1.38 -4.74
C LEU A 1012 25.41 -0.12 -4.23
N GLN A 1013 26.54 -0.27 -3.51
CA GLN A 1013 27.35 0.87 -3.09
C GLN A 1013 27.88 1.68 -4.28
N ALA A 1014 28.35 1.01 -5.34
CA ALA A 1014 28.86 1.66 -6.53
C ALA A 1014 27.74 2.40 -7.29
N LEU A 1015 26.59 1.75 -7.49
CA LEU A 1015 25.42 2.34 -8.14
C LEU A 1015 24.92 3.57 -7.38
N ASN A 1016 24.83 3.50 -6.04
CA ASN A 1016 24.41 4.63 -5.23
C ASN A 1016 25.37 5.83 -5.34
N GLY A 1017 26.68 5.55 -5.44
CA GLY A 1017 27.70 6.57 -5.70
C GLY A 1017 27.54 7.23 -7.06
N GLN A 1018 27.17 6.47 -8.10
CA GLN A 1018 26.91 6.99 -9.44
C GLN A 1018 25.68 7.91 -9.44
N TRP A 1019 24.55 7.48 -8.88
CA TRP A 1019 23.34 8.32 -8.78
C TRP A 1019 23.61 9.65 -8.08
N ARG A 1020 24.33 9.59 -6.95
CA ARG A 1020 24.72 10.78 -6.22
C ARG A 1020 25.62 11.71 -7.04
N GLU A 1021 26.63 11.17 -7.73
CA GLU A 1021 27.52 11.95 -8.61
C GLU A 1021 26.72 12.69 -9.70
N ARG A 1022 25.74 12.01 -10.31
CA ARG A 1022 24.88 12.61 -11.33
C ARG A 1022 24.02 13.73 -10.75
N PHE A 1023 23.35 13.47 -9.63
CA PHE A 1023 22.52 14.47 -8.97
C PHE A 1023 23.34 15.69 -8.55
N ASP A 1024 24.48 15.50 -7.87
CA ASP A 1024 25.32 16.60 -7.39
C ASP A 1024 25.81 17.48 -8.55
N LYS A 1025 26.17 16.88 -9.70
CA LYS A 1025 26.62 17.60 -10.91
C LYS A 1025 25.51 18.46 -11.52
N TYR A 1026 24.28 17.95 -11.58
CA TYR A 1026 23.13 18.64 -12.21
C TYR A 1026 22.28 19.46 -11.23
N ALA A 1027 22.54 19.35 -9.93
CA ALA A 1027 21.97 20.21 -8.88
C ALA A 1027 22.79 21.50 -8.62
N TYR A 1028 23.92 21.68 -9.31
CA TYR A 1028 24.83 22.83 -9.15
C TYR A 1028 25.33 23.07 -7.71
N ASN A 1029 25.73 22.00 -6.99
CA ASN A 1029 26.20 22.06 -5.60
C ASN A 1029 25.22 22.70 -4.58
N GLY A 1030 23.96 22.95 -4.96
CA GLY A 1030 22.96 23.70 -4.20
C GLY A 1030 21.87 22.79 -3.64
N PHE A 1031 21.76 22.79 -2.30
CA PHE A 1031 20.82 22.01 -1.52
C PHE A 1031 19.36 22.43 -1.75
N ASN A 1032 18.45 21.45 -1.69
CA ASN A 1032 17.02 21.68 -1.60
C ASN A 1032 16.61 21.74 -0.11
N THR A 1033 16.11 22.88 0.37
CA THR A 1033 15.63 23.02 1.77
C THR A 1033 14.18 22.57 1.98
N ASP A 1034 13.39 22.41 0.90
CA ASP A 1034 12.02 21.90 0.96
C ASP A 1034 11.97 20.43 1.43
N PHE A 1035 13.05 19.66 1.21
CA PHE A 1035 13.21 18.29 1.71
C PHE A 1035 14.57 18.09 2.42
N PRO A 1036 14.67 18.45 3.72
CA PRO A 1036 15.90 18.22 4.47
C PRO A 1036 16.17 16.72 4.54
N CYS A 1037 17.26 16.31 3.90
CA CYS A 1037 17.73 14.93 3.87
C CYS A 1037 19.09 14.82 4.54
N ALA A 1038 19.36 13.67 5.15
CA ALA A 1038 20.68 13.37 5.71
C ALA A 1038 21.22 12.10 5.06
N PHE A 1039 22.47 12.16 4.62
CA PHE A 1039 23.23 10.95 4.33
C PHE A 1039 23.73 10.37 5.65
N GLU A 1040 23.00 9.39 6.17
CA GLU A 1040 23.32 8.71 7.43
C GLU A 1040 23.86 7.31 7.10
N ASN A 1041 25.09 7.05 7.55
CA ASN A 1041 25.79 5.79 7.24
C ASN A 1041 25.86 5.46 5.73
N LYS A 1042 25.90 6.51 4.87
CA LYS A 1042 25.91 6.49 3.38
C LYS A 1042 24.53 6.30 2.72
N MET A 1043 23.46 6.01 3.47
CA MET A 1043 22.10 5.92 2.92
C MET A 1043 21.43 7.29 2.95
N LEU A 1044 20.61 7.60 1.95
CA LEU A 1044 19.80 8.81 1.92
C LEU A 1044 18.49 8.57 2.68
N ASN A 1045 18.29 9.26 3.80
CA ASN A 1045 17.07 9.16 4.60
C ASN A 1045 16.39 10.53 4.76
N TYR A 1046 15.07 10.53 4.62
CA TYR A 1046 14.18 11.64 4.91
C TYR A 1046 13.48 11.40 6.24
N TRP A 1047 13.56 12.36 7.16
CA TRP A 1047 12.96 12.29 8.49
C TRP A 1047 11.77 13.26 8.55
N ILE A 1048 10.54 12.73 8.58
CA ILE A 1048 9.33 13.53 8.41
C ILE A 1048 8.51 13.52 9.72
N PRO A 1049 8.75 14.51 10.62
CA PRO A 1049 8.05 14.60 11.90
C PRO A 1049 6.61 15.07 11.70
N ASN A 1050 5.67 14.43 12.38
CA ASN A 1050 4.28 14.86 12.44
C ASN A 1050 3.76 14.83 13.88
N PRO A 1051 2.99 15.83 14.34
CA PRO A 1051 2.26 15.71 15.61
C PRO A 1051 1.23 14.58 15.50
N TYR A 1052 0.85 13.98 16.64
CA TYR A 1052 -0.18 12.94 16.66
C TYR A 1052 -1.50 13.44 16.04
N HIS A 1053 -2.11 12.64 15.16
CA HIS A 1053 -3.41 12.93 14.58
C HIS A 1053 -4.21 11.64 14.29
N PRO A 1054 -5.43 11.45 14.86
CA PRO A 1054 -6.17 10.19 14.81
C PRO A 1054 -6.71 9.82 13.41
N ARG A 1055 -6.66 10.76 12.46
CA ARG A 1055 -7.02 10.55 11.05
C ARG A 1055 -5.85 10.78 10.10
N HIS A 1056 -4.62 10.73 10.59
CA HIS A 1056 -3.43 10.86 9.74
C HIS A 1056 -3.37 9.68 8.75
N PRO A 1057 -2.94 9.87 7.48
CA PRO A 1057 -2.75 8.76 6.54
C PRO A 1057 -1.70 7.75 7.03
N TYR A 1058 -0.51 8.21 7.44
CA TYR A 1058 0.56 7.34 7.94
C TYR A 1058 0.27 6.71 9.30
N LEU A 1059 0.49 5.39 9.38
CA LEU A 1059 0.08 4.53 10.50
C LEU A 1059 0.87 4.78 11.78
N SER A 1060 2.17 5.06 11.68
CA SER A 1060 3.01 5.42 12.83
C SER A 1060 2.62 6.75 13.48
N VAL A 1061 1.84 7.58 12.79
CA VAL A 1061 1.29 8.84 13.31
C VAL A 1061 -0.15 8.65 13.78
N ARG A 1062 -0.93 7.84 13.07
CA ARG A 1062 -2.33 7.53 13.41
C ARG A 1062 -2.48 6.60 14.60
N PHE A 1063 -1.64 5.58 14.68
CA PHE A 1063 -1.64 4.52 15.69
C PHE A 1063 -0.23 4.28 16.27
N PRO A 1064 0.44 5.32 16.83
CA PRO A 1064 1.82 5.21 17.33
C PRO A 1064 2.01 4.20 18.46
N TRP A 1065 0.94 3.81 19.16
CA TRP A 1065 0.98 2.75 20.19
C TRP A 1065 0.99 1.33 19.61
N ILE A 1066 0.67 1.18 18.31
CA ILE A 1066 0.70 -0.10 17.57
C ILE A 1066 1.90 -0.10 16.62
N THR A 1067 1.90 0.79 15.62
CA THR A 1067 2.95 0.87 14.60
C THR A 1067 4.05 1.82 15.06
N SER A 1068 5.21 1.25 15.42
CA SER A 1068 6.34 2.01 15.94
C SER A 1068 7.27 2.50 14.83
N VAL A 1069 7.42 1.72 13.76
CA VAL A 1069 8.21 2.06 12.56
C VAL A 1069 7.28 2.02 11.36
N SER A 1070 7.22 3.12 10.62
CA SER A 1070 6.56 3.16 9.31
C SER A 1070 7.51 3.90 8.39
N PHE A 1071 8.01 3.20 7.38
CA PHE A 1071 8.89 3.85 6.41
C PHE A 1071 8.55 3.40 4.98
N THR A 1072 8.80 4.31 4.05
CA THR A 1072 8.63 4.10 2.62
C THR A 1072 10.01 3.98 1.98
N SER A 1073 10.26 2.92 1.21
CA SER A 1073 11.48 2.77 0.42
C SER A 1073 11.24 3.17 -1.03
N GLU A 1074 12.00 4.13 -1.52
CA GLU A 1074 11.87 4.70 -2.87
C GLU A 1074 13.06 4.27 -3.74
N ALA A 1075 12.83 3.36 -4.69
CA ALA A 1075 13.85 2.92 -5.66
C ALA A 1075 13.68 3.60 -7.03
N ALA A 1076 14.76 3.86 -7.76
CA ALA A 1076 14.69 4.49 -9.09
C ALA A 1076 14.21 3.49 -10.18
N ASP A 1077 12.93 3.10 -10.13
CA ASP A 1077 12.39 1.94 -10.84
C ASP A 1077 11.28 2.23 -11.85
N GLU A 1078 10.66 3.40 -11.85
CA GLU A 1078 9.58 3.68 -12.79
C GLU A 1078 10.17 3.83 -14.20
N GLY A 1079 9.65 3.07 -15.17
CA GLY A 1079 10.25 2.94 -16.49
C GLY A 1079 11.47 1.98 -16.56
N ALA A 1080 11.93 1.44 -15.43
CA ALA A 1080 13.05 0.50 -15.43
C ALA A 1080 12.67 -0.89 -15.98
N ALA A 1081 13.60 -1.50 -16.71
CA ALA A 1081 13.52 -2.87 -17.19
C ALA A 1081 14.91 -3.48 -17.33
N GLY A 1082 14.99 -4.81 -17.41
CA GLY A 1082 16.24 -5.55 -17.50
C GLY A 1082 17.12 -5.39 -16.27
N GLU A 1083 18.41 -5.14 -16.49
CA GLU A 1083 19.41 -5.03 -15.44
C GLU A 1083 19.14 -3.87 -14.45
N PRO A 1084 18.75 -2.64 -14.89
CA PRO A 1084 18.32 -1.58 -13.98
C PRO A 1084 17.19 -1.99 -13.03
N LEU A 1085 16.15 -2.68 -13.53
CA LEU A 1085 15.06 -3.17 -12.67
C LEU A 1085 15.57 -4.23 -11.68
N ARG A 1086 16.46 -5.13 -12.13
CA ARG A 1086 17.11 -6.11 -11.25
C ARG A 1086 17.85 -5.45 -10.10
N HIS A 1087 18.56 -4.34 -10.36
CA HIS A 1087 19.25 -3.59 -9.31
C HIS A 1087 18.27 -2.95 -8.31
N CYS A 1088 17.17 -2.38 -8.79
CA CYS A 1088 16.13 -1.82 -7.93
C CYS A 1088 15.47 -2.89 -7.05
N ALA A 1089 15.07 -4.02 -7.65
CA ALA A 1089 14.46 -5.13 -6.93
C ALA A 1089 15.43 -5.73 -5.88
N LEU A 1090 16.72 -5.88 -6.22
CA LEU A 1090 17.75 -6.32 -5.28
C LEU A 1090 17.95 -5.32 -4.13
N ALA A 1091 17.98 -4.01 -4.44
CA ALA A 1091 18.09 -2.96 -3.44
C ALA A 1091 16.92 -3.00 -2.44
N GLN A 1092 15.70 -3.12 -2.94
CA GLN A 1092 14.49 -3.27 -2.13
C GLN A 1092 14.52 -4.57 -1.30
N PHE A 1093 14.87 -5.70 -1.90
CA PHE A 1093 14.99 -6.98 -1.20
C PHE A 1093 16.00 -6.92 -0.04
N CYS A 1094 17.18 -6.35 -0.27
CA CYS A 1094 18.20 -6.18 0.77
C CYS A 1094 17.70 -5.32 1.93
N HIS A 1095 16.97 -4.24 1.63
CA HIS A 1095 16.35 -3.37 2.63
C HIS A 1095 15.33 -4.15 3.47
N ILE A 1096 14.39 -4.82 2.81
CA ILE A 1096 13.32 -5.59 3.48
C ILE A 1096 13.91 -6.69 4.35
N ARG A 1097 14.88 -7.46 3.84
CA ARG A 1097 15.51 -8.56 4.60
C ARG A 1097 16.23 -8.05 5.85
N ALA A 1098 16.94 -6.94 5.74
CA ALA A 1098 17.60 -6.32 6.90
C ALA A 1098 16.58 -5.91 7.99
N GLY A 1099 15.39 -5.47 7.58
CA GLY A 1099 14.29 -5.15 8.47
C GLY A 1099 13.70 -6.36 9.19
N ILE A 1100 13.50 -7.47 8.46
CA ILE A 1100 13.05 -8.74 9.04
C ILE A 1100 14.08 -9.25 10.07
N ASP A 1101 15.36 -9.22 9.72
CA ASP A 1101 16.45 -9.63 10.62
C ASP A 1101 16.54 -8.73 11.87
N PHE A 1102 16.32 -7.43 11.71
CA PHE A 1102 16.27 -6.49 12.83
C PHE A 1102 15.16 -6.84 13.82
N CYS A 1103 13.94 -7.08 13.33
CA CYS A 1103 12.82 -7.45 14.19
C CYS A 1103 13.03 -8.79 14.87
N ARG A 1104 13.58 -9.77 14.16
CA ARG A 1104 13.92 -11.07 14.73
C ARG A 1104 14.87 -10.97 15.93
N GLN A 1105 15.81 -10.03 15.87
CA GLN A 1105 16.84 -9.81 16.90
C GLN A 1105 16.45 -8.76 17.95
N ALA A 1106 15.28 -8.13 17.81
CA ALA A 1106 14.82 -7.07 18.68
C ALA A 1106 14.48 -7.59 20.08
N GLY A 1107 14.74 -6.75 21.09
CA GLY A 1107 14.40 -7.05 22.48
C GLY A 1107 12.91 -6.88 22.74
N LEU A 1108 12.31 -7.84 23.44
CA LEU A 1108 10.92 -7.84 23.85
C LEU A 1108 10.81 -7.48 25.33
N LEU A 1109 9.85 -6.60 25.64
CA LEU A 1109 9.53 -6.17 26.99
C LEU A 1109 8.11 -6.60 27.36
N TYR A 1110 7.90 -6.98 28.62
CA TYR A 1110 6.60 -7.38 29.11
C TYR A 1110 6.24 -6.66 30.40
N HIS A 1111 4.98 -6.28 30.53
CA HIS A 1111 4.37 -5.99 31.81
C HIS A 1111 3.63 -7.23 32.30
N ARG A 1112 3.99 -7.70 33.50
CA ARG A 1112 3.36 -8.84 34.16
C ARG A 1112 2.91 -8.43 35.55
N SER A 1113 1.65 -8.66 35.85
CA SER A 1113 1.12 -8.42 37.18
C SER A 1113 0.14 -9.52 37.57
N ILE A 1114 0.10 -9.79 38.87
CA ILE A 1114 -0.94 -10.58 39.50
C ILE A 1114 -1.38 -9.84 40.76
N GLU A 1115 -2.66 -9.52 40.81
CA GLU A 1115 -3.24 -8.67 41.85
C GLU A 1115 -4.41 -9.40 42.51
N ARG A 1116 -4.50 -9.27 43.83
CA ARG A 1116 -5.65 -9.77 44.59
C ARG A 1116 -6.72 -8.69 44.62
N THR A 1117 -7.91 -9.04 44.14
CA THR A 1117 -9.09 -8.19 44.17
C THR A 1117 -10.04 -8.64 45.28
N ASP A 1118 -11.05 -7.83 45.59
CA ASP A 1118 -12.07 -8.16 46.60
C ASP A 1118 -12.80 -9.48 46.25
N ASP A 1119 -12.92 -9.79 44.96
CA ASP A 1119 -13.64 -10.94 44.43
C ASP A 1119 -12.72 -12.05 43.87
N GLY A 1120 -11.40 -11.96 44.01
CA GLY A 1120 -10.46 -13.02 43.59
C GLY A 1120 -9.06 -12.54 43.15
N LEU A 1121 -8.61 -12.99 41.98
CA LEU A 1121 -7.30 -12.63 41.39
C LEU A 1121 -7.46 -12.10 39.97
N ARG A 1122 -6.65 -11.11 39.60
CA ARG A 1122 -6.49 -10.65 38.22
C ARG A 1122 -5.03 -10.85 37.82
N ALA A 1123 -4.81 -11.36 36.62
CA ALA A 1123 -3.47 -11.52 36.07
C ALA A 1123 -3.40 -10.91 34.67
N VAL A 1124 -2.32 -10.19 34.39
CA VAL A 1124 -2.09 -9.48 33.12
C VAL A 1124 -0.71 -9.83 32.60
N LEU A 1125 -0.63 -10.03 31.27
CA LEU A 1125 0.58 -10.27 30.50
C LEU A 1125 0.48 -9.48 29.20
N VAL A 1126 1.06 -8.29 29.19
CA VAL A 1126 1.06 -7.38 28.03
C VAL A 1126 2.48 -7.23 27.51
N ARG A 1127 2.66 -7.30 26.19
CA ARG A 1127 3.91 -6.95 25.53
C ARG A 1127 3.96 -5.43 25.38
N LEU A 1128 5.02 -4.80 25.86
CA LEU A 1128 5.20 -3.36 25.71
C LEU A 1128 5.76 -3.02 24.32
N ARG A 1129 5.22 -1.99 23.70
CA ARG A 1129 5.70 -1.38 22.45
C ARG A 1129 6.30 0.00 22.74
N PRO A 1130 7.32 0.49 22.01
CA PRO A 1130 7.99 -0.13 20.87
C PRO A 1130 8.96 -1.25 21.28
N LEU A 1131 9.36 -2.08 20.30
CA LEU A 1131 10.47 -3.03 20.42
C LEU A 1131 11.76 -2.34 20.87
N LEU A 1132 12.66 -3.06 21.55
CA LEU A 1132 14.02 -2.57 21.80
C LEU A 1132 14.94 -2.94 20.63
N PRO A 1133 15.81 -2.02 20.17
CA PRO A 1133 16.82 -2.35 19.17
C PRO A 1133 17.69 -3.53 19.58
N PRO A 1134 18.21 -4.34 18.62
CA PRO A 1134 19.17 -5.40 18.91
C PRO A 1134 20.39 -4.87 19.67
N ALA A 1135 20.91 -5.64 20.62
CA ALA A 1135 21.98 -5.21 21.55
C ALA A 1135 23.29 -4.75 20.89
N ASN A 1136 23.52 -5.10 19.62
CA ASN A 1136 24.69 -4.70 18.83
C ASN A 1136 24.44 -3.43 17.97
N THR A 1137 23.33 -2.73 18.19
CA THR A 1137 22.99 -1.48 17.48
C THR A 1137 23.52 -0.29 18.30
N PRO A 1138 24.24 0.65 17.68
CA PRO A 1138 24.89 1.77 18.38
C PRO A 1138 23.91 2.73 19.06
#